data_AF-A0A2E7CZC8-F1
#
_entry.id   AF-A0A2E7CZC8-F1
#
_cell.length_a   1.000
_cell.length_b   1.000
_cell.length_c   1.000
_cell.angle_alpha   90.00
_cell.angle_beta   90.00
_cell.angle_gamma   90.00
#
_symmetry.space_group_name_H-M   'P 1'
#
loop_
_entity.id
_entity.type
_entity.pdbx_description
1 polymer ?
#
loop_
_entity_poly.entity_id
_entity_poly.type
_entity_poly.pdbx_seq_one_letter_code
_entity_poly.pdbx_strand_id
1 'polypeptide(L)'
;MNLEQFVERLEDQESFDYQALVREYQNGADSKNIRGRLARLAITVLKRLDQPPNPGTIIAQFIQLYPPDQSATTDQSLPAAEMKPVEDYPQALVQPMVELDKSKDPASTHKALLDLGEALLVYLTGIQFGEYRKSWPIDEQIEAEFYKNAKRKPSFGVFLGFLRRLVKAEGQSILDHLFHKQAQFEAVSEYVLVYDLLSQVINQGQDDNFQPAVEELKQGRTVAKRNLINFYDSFISMRNSYAHPEDKAKNPERKWPLGQDYYNLINPYVQAGLEELIANLVVITEYQPILVEEVDPSQHQGQVLIEVGRKGKGENLSLQEEEIDFLDPDLRFLLDREGRPFSRLYYNELPQLSPSVAKKIISQEKAKMLEPVLKGMIKEYLSGDGEIDQDEYLTLCLTAQSADVDEEELRQIISQTREEGGLSAEFEIIDSHQVKDTGPHFKDWWLKYFLLRQGVSNLYEDSKISTVRRGKVEEEGTTEYFHRMVWDELNAYATALKEKYLDDESETWILSSNQWQQGRLTGYYWGRIYPEESTLGQTYSVSIFTDSINIVRQYQRIQRILDEQKSLGLIEASTQICADFLEENREALSEFEVWVTGWNKNLVPDFRPEYDYFLHELFPTQGSPNGDVWKRHYTLNEYYDSVHPLALEGKFIIYELSVKGGIDKSSARYQDLITNSLQGDYSSEWGAKGLPFELSQNPEGIDRGNRIGIRLFSGIISKINDYAIEKGIYLAQNEGLKNKKYELAKPSLVDQVRSETLRLIVNNTVCINEYNQLLKFIHQNNLKYMDFLKVRQEFEEQGIVFLDGAYVNQLSPEKIESMNLVLDCFVSQYEDKLIGRSDSNKRRQGFLQKSKHYSICVKGNDISTLIGFRWTNTSQVYAILQFEGHYNHFRQADAFLDWVNQHPDWVSVNPDGSYRLHLHSGRKVFSIEKQEQLPTWPWSEEQIHQIIQIMGEMLPLWEQAKSQLVTEPPQAANDTNN
;
A
#
# COMPACT_ATOMS: atom_id res chain seq x y z
N MET A 1 43.08 -47.29 20.68
CA MET A 1 43.27 -47.34 19.22
C MET A 1 44.10 -46.12 18.81
N ASN A 2 45.10 -46.29 17.96
CA ASN A 2 45.88 -45.18 17.39
C ASN A 2 45.24 -44.70 16.07
N LEU A 3 45.69 -43.56 15.51
CA LEU A 3 45.12 -42.96 14.31
C LEU A 3 45.20 -43.88 13.09
N GLU A 4 46.32 -44.57 12.91
CA GLU A 4 46.54 -45.49 11.78
C GLU A 4 45.54 -46.66 11.81
N GLN A 5 45.39 -47.31 12.97
CA GLN A 5 44.38 -48.36 13.19
C GLN A 5 42.94 -47.84 13.07
N PHE A 6 42.71 -46.58 13.39
CA PHE A 6 41.39 -45.94 13.25
C PHE A 6 41.05 -45.76 11.77
N VAL A 7 41.98 -45.23 10.97
CA VAL A 7 41.80 -45.00 9.52
C VAL A 7 41.59 -46.30 8.75
N GLU A 8 42.31 -47.38 9.10
CA GLU A 8 42.13 -48.70 8.48
C GLU A 8 40.76 -49.34 8.73
N ARG A 9 40.00 -48.83 9.70
CA ARG A 9 38.72 -49.40 10.15
C ARG A 9 37.52 -48.54 9.78
N LEU A 10 37.72 -47.47 9.02
CA LEU A 10 36.66 -46.60 8.52
C LEU A 10 35.89 -47.29 7.39
N GLU A 11 34.57 -47.16 7.41
CA GLU A 11 33.72 -47.50 6.25
C GLU A 11 33.73 -46.34 5.24
N ASP A 12 33.21 -46.56 4.03
CA ASP A 12 33.32 -45.61 2.90
C ASP A 12 32.88 -44.18 3.25
N GLN A 13 31.74 -44.01 3.93
CA GLN A 13 31.24 -42.70 4.34
C GLN A 13 32.11 -42.04 5.42
N GLU A 14 32.63 -42.83 6.37
CA GLU A 14 33.47 -42.32 7.45
C GLU A 14 34.87 -41.97 6.95
N SER A 15 35.38 -42.71 5.97
CA SER A 15 36.61 -42.41 5.25
C SER A 15 36.47 -41.10 4.48
N PHE A 16 35.32 -40.88 3.82
CA PHE A 16 35.01 -39.61 3.17
C PHE A 16 34.99 -38.44 4.17
N ASP A 17 34.28 -38.58 5.28
CA ASP A 17 34.20 -37.56 6.33
C ASP A 17 35.56 -37.28 6.97
N TYR A 18 36.37 -38.33 7.21
CA TYR A 18 37.74 -38.20 7.71
C TYR A 18 38.63 -37.44 6.72
N GLN A 19 38.58 -37.77 5.43
CA GLN A 19 39.34 -37.07 4.39
C GLN A 19 38.90 -35.61 4.22
N ALA A 20 37.61 -35.32 4.36
CA ALA A 20 37.11 -33.95 4.41
C ALA A 20 37.69 -33.18 5.60
N LEU A 21 37.71 -33.78 6.80
CA LEU A 21 38.33 -33.18 7.98
C LEU A 21 39.84 -32.95 7.81
N VAL A 22 40.57 -33.85 7.15
CA VAL A 22 41.99 -33.66 6.81
C VAL A 22 42.16 -32.44 5.92
N ARG A 23 41.41 -32.33 4.81
CA ARG A 23 41.50 -31.20 3.87
C ARG A 23 41.13 -29.88 4.54
N GLU A 24 40.03 -29.86 5.29
CA GLU A 24 39.59 -28.66 6.01
C GLU A 24 40.65 -28.21 7.03
N TYR A 25 41.25 -29.16 7.77
CA TYR A 25 42.27 -28.83 8.76
C TYR A 25 43.57 -28.32 8.14
N GLN A 26 43.99 -28.91 7.01
CA GLN A 26 45.15 -28.46 6.25
C GLN A 26 44.92 -27.06 5.63
N ASN A 27 43.69 -26.75 5.23
CA ASN A 27 43.27 -25.45 4.68
C ASN A 27 42.99 -24.37 5.76
N GLY A 28 43.37 -24.59 7.02
CA GLY A 28 43.28 -23.57 8.07
C GLY A 28 41.91 -23.43 8.73
N ALA A 29 41.00 -24.41 8.59
CA ALA A 29 39.71 -24.39 9.28
C ALA A 29 39.86 -24.39 10.83
N ASP A 30 38.84 -23.90 11.53
CA ASP A 30 38.84 -23.79 13.00
C ASP A 30 39.17 -25.13 13.69
N SER A 31 40.36 -25.18 14.30
CA SER A 31 40.89 -26.34 15.02
C SER A 31 39.94 -26.87 16.08
N LYS A 32 39.13 -26.02 16.73
CA LYS A 32 38.15 -26.47 17.73
C LYS A 32 36.97 -27.21 17.10
N ASN A 33 36.47 -26.73 15.97
CA ASN A 33 35.38 -27.37 15.23
C ASN A 33 35.84 -28.72 14.65
N ILE A 34 36.99 -28.74 13.99
CA ILE A 34 37.58 -29.96 13.43
C ILE A 34 37.80 -31.01 14.53
N ARG A 35 38.37 -30.64 15.68
CA ARG A 35 38.52 -31.56 16.82
C ARG A 35 37.18 -32.11 17.31
N GLY A 36 36.13 -31.29 17.34
CA GLY A 36 34.79 -31.72 17.75
C GLY A 36 34.12 -32.67 16.75
N ARG A 37 34.28 -32.43 15.44
CA ARG A 37 33.78 -33.33 14.38
C ARG A 37 34.58 -34.64 14.34
N LEU A 38 35.90 -34.57 14.43
CA LEU A 38 36.77 -35.74 14.53
C LEU A 38 36.47 -36.56 15.79
N ALA A 39 36.21 -35.91 16.93
CA ALA A 39 35.81 -36.60 18.16
C ALA A 39 34.50 -37.37 17.98
N ARG A 40 33.50 -36.77 17.32
CA ARG A 40 32.22 -37.44 17.02
C ARG A 40 32.40 -38.63 16.10
N LEU A 41 33.14 -38.46 15.01
CA LEU A 41 33.47 -39.55 14.08
C LEU A 41 34.20 -40.69 14.81
N ALA A 42 35.23 -40.36 15.58
CA ALA A 42 36.01 -41.33 16.35
C ALA A 42 35.17 -42.06 17.40
N ILE A 43 34.27 -41.38 18.11
CA ILE A 43 33.38 -42.01 19.09
C ILE A 43 32.41 -42.98 18.39
N THR A 44 31.86 -42.60 17.23
CA THR A 44 30.96 -43.46 16.45
C THR A 44 31.66 -44.74 16.01
N VAL A 45 32.85 -44.62 15.43
CA VAL A 45 33.66 -45.77 14.97
C VAL A 45 34.10 -46.64 16.14
N LEU A 46 34.56 -46.05 17.25
CA LEU A 46 34.98 -46.80 18.43
C LEU A 46 33.81 -47.59 19.04
N LYS A 47 32.61 -47.01 19.08
CA LYS A 47 31.39 -47.71 19.52
C LYS A 47 31.02 -48.86 18.59
N ARG A 48 31.12 -48.68 17.26
CA ARG A 48 30.87 -49.76 16.30
C ARG A 48 31.83 -50.93 16.49
N LEU A 49 33.09 -50.65 16.82
CA LEU A 49 34.15 -51.65 16.99
C LEU A 49 34.21 -52.27 18.40
N ASP A 50 33.23 -51.99 19.26
CA ASP A 50 33.17 -52.41 20.66
C ASP A 50 34.44 -52.01 21.45
N GLN A 51 34.95 -50.81 21.17
CA GLN A 51 36.12 -50.21 21.82
C GLN A 51 35.68 -49.08 22.76
N PRO A 52 36.44 -48.79 23.83
CA PRO A 52 36.14 -47.68 24.73
C PRO A 52 36.13 -46.35 23.94
N PRO A 53 35.08 -45.50 24.09
CA PRO A 53 34.87 -44.30 23.27
C PRO A 53 35.75 -43.13 23.73
N ASN A 54 37.06 -43.33 23.76
CA ASN A 54 38.05 -42.31 24.08
C ASN A 54 38.79 -41.88 22.80
N PRO A 55 38.39 -40.78 22.15
CA PRO A 55 39.00 -40.31 20.91
C PRO A 55 40.33 -39.56 21.13
N GLY A 56 40.77 -39.37 22.39
CA GLY A 56 41.89 -38.48 22.73
C GLY A 56 43.20 -38.82 22.00
N THR A 57 43.55 -40.10 21.90
CA THR A 57 44.76 -40.55 21.19
C THR A 57 44.67 -40.32 19.68
N ILE A 58 43.50 -40.53 19.09
CA ILE A 58 43.24 -40.32 17.65
C ILE A 58 43.37 -38.83 17.32
N ILE A 59 42.73 -37.97 18.13
CA ILE A 59 42.78 -36.51 17.96
C ILE A 59 44.21 -35.98 18.12
N ALA A 60 44.95 -36.44 19.13
CA ALA A 60 46.31 -35.99 19.38
C ALA A 60 47.25 -36.34 18.22
N GLN A 61 47.13 -37.55 17.67
CA GLN A 61 47.93 -37.98 16.52
C GLN A 61 47.48 -37.31 15.22
N PHE A 62 46.20 -37.04 15.03
CA PHE A 62 45.68 -36.31 13.87
C PHE A 62 46.30 -34.91 13.76
N ILE A 63 46.36 -34.19 14.88
CA ILE A 63 46.97 -32.86 14.95
C ILE A 63 48.47 -32.91 14.63
N GLN A 64 49.17 -33.98 15.04
CA GLN A 64 50.58 -34.15 14.74
C GLN A 64 50.84 -34.54 13.28
N LEU A 65 49.97 -35.34 12.66
CA LEU A 65 50.14 -35.84 11.30
C LEU A 65 49.77 -34.79 10.23
N TYR A 66 48.77 -33.95 10.52
CA TYR A 66 48.26 -32.95 9.58
C TYR A 66 48.40 -31.55 10.16
N PRO A 67 49.63 -31.04 10.36
CA PRO A 67 49.81 -29.66 10.79
C PRO A 67 49.13 -28.73 9.76
N PRO A 68 48.38 -27.70 10.20
CA PRO A 68 47.79 -26.72 9.28
C PRO A 68 48.89 -26.09 8.43
N ASP A 69 48.60 -25.83 7.15
CA ASP A 69 49.56 -25.24 6.23
C ASP A 69 49.97 -23.85 6.75
N GLN A 70 51.23 -23.74 7.19
CA GLN A 70 51.76 -22.53 7.82
C GLN A 70 51.92 -21.35 6.84
N SER A 71 51.59 -21.56 5.56
CA SER A 71 51.49 -20.48 4.57
C SER A 71 50.30 -19.53 4.79
N ALA A 72 49.36 -19.86 5.70
CA ALA A 72 48.22 -19.01 6.06
C ALA A 72 48.15 -18.62 7.56
N THR A 73 49.24 -18.79 8.31
CA THR A 73 49.35 -18.32 9.70
C THR A 73 50.52 -17.36 9.85
N THR A 74 50.47 -16.26 9.11
CA THR A 74 51.13 -15.04 9.59
C THR A 74 50.07 -14.29 10.38
N ASP A 75 50.39 -13.88 11.61
CA ASP A 75 49.64 -12.91 12.41
C ASP A 75 49.66 -11.59 11.61
N GLN A 76 48.85 -11.48 10.56
CA GLN A 76 48.77 -10.27 9.74
C GLN A 76 47.78 -9.34 10.43
N SER A 77 48.30 -8.45 11.28
CA SER A 77 47.74 -7.11 11.32
C SER A 77 47.58 -6.66 9.86
N LEU A 78 46.37 -6.25 9.47
CA LEU A 78 46.19 -5.64 8.16
C LEU A 78 47.21 -4.48 8.09
N PRO A 79 48.06 -4.39 7.05
CA PRO A 79 49.03 -3.31 6.95
C PRO A 79 48.28 -1.98 7.07
N ALA A 80 48.88 -0.98 7.74
CA ALA A 80 48.29 0.35 7.85
C ALA A 80 48.04 0.90 6.43
N ALA A 81 46.81 0.72 5.94
CA ALA A 81 46.38 1.29 4.67
C ALA A 81 46.23 2.80 4.88
N GLU A 82 46.69 3.58 3.91
CA GLU A 82 46.50 5.03 3.93
C GLU A 82 45.18 5.38 3.23
N MET A 83 44.52 6.43 3.72
CA MET A 83 43.33 6.99 3.09
C MET A 83 43.66 7.44 1.66
N LYS A 84 42.77 7.12 0.72
CA LYS A 84 42.87 7.59 -0.68
C LYS A 84 42.42 9.05 -0.81
N PRO A 85 42.65 9.71 -1.95
CA PRO A 85 42.00 10.98 -2.26
C PRO A 85 40.47 10.89 -2.12
N VAL A 86 39.85 11.96 -1.62
CA VAL A 86 38.39 12.04 -1.42
C VAL A 86 37.61 11.76 -2.72
N GLU A 87 38.22 12.06 -3.86
CA GLU A 87 37.69 11.83 -5.20
C GLU A 87 37.47 10.35 -5.54
N ASP A 88 38.10 9.42 -4.82
CA ASP A 88 38.00 7.97 -5.06
C ASP A 88 36.90 7.30 -4.22
N TYR A 89 36.28 8.02 -3.29
CA TYR A 89 35.26 7.47 -2.40
C TYR A 89 33.83 7.72 -2.89
N PRO A 90 32.87 6.84 -2.54
CA PRO A 90 31.45 7.07 -2.74
C PRO A 90 30.98 8.41 -2.16
N GLN A 91 30.09 9.09 -2.88
CA GLN A 91 29.48 10.34 -2.45
C GLN A 91 28.85 10.28 -1.07
N ALA A 92 28.27 9.12 -0.74
CA ALA A 92 27.71 8.79 0.57
C ALA A 92 28.70 9.05 1.73
N LEU A 93 30.00 8.82 1.52
CA LEU A 93 31.06 9.01 2.51
C LEU A 93 31.77 10.35 2.34
N VAL A 94 31.90 10.84 1.10
CA VAL A 94 32.59 12.09 0.78
C VAL A 94 31.98 13.29 1.48
N GLN A 95 30.65 13.39 1.53
CA GLN A 95 30.00 14.54 2.14
C GLN A 95 30.33 14.67 3.64
N PRO A 96 30.15 13.63 4.48
CA PRO A 96 30.61 13.66 5.87
C PRO A 96 32.11 13.93 6.03
N MET A 97 32.98 13.36 5.16
CA MET A 97 34.43 13.61 5.21
C MET A 97 34.76 15.09 4.95
N VAL A 98 34.09 15.71 3.98
CA VAL A 98 34.26 17.14 3.68
C VAL A 98 33.76 18.03 4.81
N GLU A 99 32.69 17.65 5.51
CA GLU A 99 32.21 18.38 6.69
C GLU A 99 33.17 18.23 7.88
N LEU A 100 33.80 17.06 8.04
CA LEU A 100 34.86 16.85 9.03
C LEU A 100 36.05 17.79 8.79
N ASP A 101 36.54 17.91 7.55
CA ASP A 101 37.64 18.81 7.19
C ASP A 101 37.32 20.30 7.42
N LYS A 102 36.03 20.67 7.32
CA LYS A 102 35.58 22.06 7.55
C LYS A 102 35.34 22.38 9.01
N SER A 103 35.19 21.37 9.86
CA SER A 103 34.86 21.54 11.27
C SER A 103 35.96 22.35 11.98
N LYS A 104 35.55 23.30 12.82
CA LYS A 104 36.48 24.25 13.48
C LYS A 104 36.49 24.13 14.99
N ASP A 105 35.35 23.75 15.57
CA ASP A 105 35.21 23.52 16.99
C ASP A 105 34.99 22.03 17.29
N PRO A 106 35.43 21.51 18.45
CA PRO A 106 35.39 20.07 18.70
C PRO A 106 33.98 19.46 18.79
N ALA A 107 32.94 20.23 19.08
CA ALA A 107 31.57 19.73 19.03
C ALA A 107 31.11 19.51 17.58
N SER A 108 31.42 20.45 16.67
CA SER A 108 31.18 20.30 15.23
C SER A 108 31.96 19.12 14.64
N THR A 109 33.23 18.93 15.05
CA THR A 109 34.05 17.77 14.66
C THR A 109 33.42 16.48 15.16
N HIS A 110 32.95 16.44 16.40
CA HIS A 110 32.29 15.25 16.95
C HIS A 110 31.05 14.87 16.13
N LYS A 111 30.21 15.85 15.80
CA LYS A 111 29.04 15.62 14.95
C LYS A 111 29.43 15.08 13.57
N ALA A 112 30.43 15.65 12.92
CA ALA A 112 30.89 15.18 11.61
C ALA A 112 31.45 13.74 11.66
N LEU A 113 32.14 13.36 12.74
CA LEU A 113 32.60 11.99 12.98
C LEU A 113 31.42 11.02 13.17
N LEU A 114 30.38 11.44 13.89
CA LEU A 114 29.15 10.64 14.02
C LEU A 114 28.47 10.45 12.66
N ASP A 115 28.30 11.53 11.89
CA ASP A 115 27.68 11.46 10.56
C ASP A 115 28.48 10.56 9.60
N LEU A 116 29.83 10.58 9.67
CA LEU A 116 30.70 9.71 8.87
C LEU A 116 30.57 8.23 9.27
N GLY A 117 30.61 7.92 10.56
CA GLY A 117 30.47 6.55 11.03
C GLY A 117 29.08 5.95 10.76
N GLU A 118 28.02 6.77 10.87
CA GLU A 118 26.65 6.43 10.49
C GLU A 118 26.55 6.13 8.99
N ALA A 119 27.11 7.01 8.14
CA ALA A 119 27.12 6.81 6.69
C ALA A 119 27.88 5.53 6.29
N LEU A 120 29.02 5.26 6.92
CA LEU A 120 29.80 4.05 6.69
C LEU A 120 29.01 2.78 7.06
N LEU A 121 28.31 2.79 8.20
CA LEU A 121 27.51 1.64 8.64
C LEU A 121 26.40 1.31 7.65
N VAL A 122 25.64 2.33 7.24
CA VAL A 122 24.55 2.18 6.27
C VAL A 122 25.10 1.71 4.93
N TYR A 123 26.22 2.26 4.48
CA TYR A 123 26.84 1.88 3.22
C TYR A 123 27.26 0.39 3.22
N LEU A 124 28.03 -0.06 4.22
CA LEU A 124 28.47 -1.46 4.33
C LEU A 124 27.30 -2.44 4.40
N THR A 125 26.28 -2.11 5.20
CA THR A 125 25.08 -2.95 5.32
C THR A 125 24.30 -2.99 4.01
N GLY A 126 24.20 -1.86 3.31
CA GLY A 126 23.55 -1.73 2.01
C GLY A 126 24.17 -2.58 0.90
N ILE A 127 25.49 -2.76 0.93
CA ILE A 127 26.21 -3.69 0.05
C ILE A 127 25.78 -5.13 0.32
N GLN A 128 25.82 -5.55 1.58
CA GLN A 128 25.47 -6.93 1.96
C GLN A 128 23.99 -7.24 1.73
N PHE A 129 23.10 -6.27 1.85
CA PHE A 129 21.71 -6.41 1.43
C PHE A 129 21.59 -6.75 -0.07
N GLY A 130 22.39 -6.07 -0.91
CA GLY A 130 22.50 -6.35 -2.34
C GLY A 130 22.96 -7.76 -2.63
N GLU A 131 24.05 -8.20 -1.98
CA GLU A 131 24.60 -9.55 -2.12
C GLU A 131 23.62 -10.62 -1.62
N TYR A 132 23.01 -10.38 -0.45
CA TYR A 132 22.00 -11.26 0.13
C TYR A 132 20.84 -11.50 -0.84
N ARG A 133 20.31 -10.43 -1.44
CA ARG A 133 19.20 -10.51 -2.39
C ARG A 133 19.60 -11.13 -3.73
N LYS A 134 20.86 -10.97 -4.15
CA LYS A 134 21.34 -11.47 -5.43
C LYS A 134 21.62 -12.98 -5.40
N SER A 135 22.32 -13.48 -4.38
CA SER A 135 22.94 -14.81 -4.47
C SER A 135 22.98 -15.63 -3.18
N TRP A 136 22.57 -15.10 -2.03
CA TRP A 136 22.65 -15.85 -0.78
C TRP A 136 21.40 -16.73 -0.56
N PRO A 137 21.52 -17.82 0.22
CA PRO A 137 20.36 -18.56 0.70
C PRO A 137 19.46 -17.66 1.58
N ILE A 138 18.15 -17.86 1.48
CA ILE A 138 17.16 -17.11 2.28
C ILE A 138 17.30 -17.50 3.76
N ASP A 139 17.45 -16.51 4.62
CA ASP A 139 17.49 -16.65 6.08
C ASP A 139 16.23 -16.05 6.70
N GLU A 140 15.36 -16.90 7.26
CA GLU A 140 14.11 -16.48 7.89
C GLU A 140 14.28 -15.46 9.02
N GLN A 141 15.40 -15.48 9.74
CA GLN A 141 15.66 -14.49 10.80
C GLN A 141 16.00 -13.11 10.22
N ILE A 142 16.69 -13.06 9.09
CA ILE A 142 16.99 -11.80 8.40
C ILE A 142 15.69 -11.25 7.77
N GLU A 143 14.88 -12.10 7.14
CA GLU A 143 13.57 -11.72 6.59
C GLU A 143 12.62 -11.18 7.67
N ALA A 144 12.60 -11.79 8.86
CA ALA A 144 11.82 -11.31 10.00
C ALA A 144 12.24 -9.90 10.45
N GLU A 145 13.53 -9.59 10.43
CA GLU A 145 14.01 -8.24 10.75
C GLU A 145 13.66 -7.24 9.65
N PHE A 146 13.64 -7.63 8.37
CA PHE A 146 13.14 -6.77 7.29
C PHE A 146 11.68 -6.41 7.51
N TYR A 147 10.84 -7.39 7.84
CA TYR A 147 9.43 -7.15 8.14
C TYR A 147 9.25 -6.17 9.32
N LYS A 148 9.90 -6.42 10.46
CA LYS A 148 9.82 -5.57 11.67
C LYS A 148 10.20 -4.12 11.43
N ASN A 149 11.04 -3.87 10.44
CA ASN A 149 11.55 -2.54 10.14
C ASN A 149 11.04 -2.01 8.78
N ALA A 150 10.14 -2.71 8.10
CA ALA A 150 9.61 -2.31 6.80
C ALA A 150 8.73 -1.04 6.88
N LYS A 151 8.08 -0.83 8.04
CA LYS A 151 7.14 0.28 8.25
C LYS A 151 7.83 1.61 8.63
N ARG A 152 9.11 1.59 9.00
CA ARG A 152 9.83 2.74 9.56
C ARG A 152 11.23 2.90 9.01
N LYS A 153 11.81 4.09 9.16
CA LYS A 153 13.23 4.29 8.88
C LYS A 153 14.05 3.53 9.93
N PRO A 154 14.90 2.55 9.55
CA PRO A 154 15.66 1.78 10.52
C PRO A 154 16.63 2.68 11.29
N SER A 155 16.74 2.47 12.61
CA SER A 155 17.76 3.14 13.41
C SER A 155 19.14 2.58 13.10
N PHE A 156 20.21 3.31 13.42
CA PHE A 156 21.57 2.80 13.25
C PHE A 156 21.86 1.56 14.11
N GLY A 157 21.18 1.40 15.25
CA GLY A 157 21.22 0.17 16.04
C GLY A 157 20.61 -1.02 15.28
N VAL A 158 19.55 -0.79 14.50
CA VAL A 158 18.96 -1.81 13.62
C VAL A 158 19.92 -2.16 12.47
N PHE A 159 20.55 -1.18 11.83
CA PHE A 159 21.57 -1.46 10.81
C PHE A 159 22.74 -2.29 11.36
N LEU A 160 23.24 -1.98 12.56
CA LEU A 160 24.24 -2.81 13.23
C LEU A 160 23.71 -4.23 13.53
N GLY A 161 22.44 -4.35 13.90
CA GLY A 161 21.75 -5.63 14.06
C GLY A 161 21.76 -6.46 12.77
N PHE A 162 21.42 -5.84 11.64
CA PHE A 162 21.49 -6.47 10.31
C PHE A 162 22.91 -6.89 9.96
N LEU A 163 23.89 -5.99 10.10
CA LEU A 163 25.30 -6.29 9.82
C LEU A 163 25.76 -7.53 10.60
N ARG A 164 25.45 -7.62 11.90
CA ARG A 164 25.80 -8.80 12.72
C ARG A 164 25.15 -10.10 12.26
N ARG A 165 23.95 -10.05 11.68
CA ARG A 165 23.24 -11.23 11.16
C ARG A 165 23.80 -11.63 9.80
N LEU A 166 23.97 -10.66 8.89
CA LEU A 166 24.52 -10.87 7.54
C LEU A 166 25.94 -11.47 7.58
N VAL A 167 26.79 -10.98 8.49
CA VAL A 167 28.14 -11.53 8.70
C VAL A 167 28.15 -13.00 9.16
N LYS A 168 27.04 -13.50 9.70
CA LYS A 168 26.88 -14.88 10.13
C LYS A 168 26.10 -15.73 9.13
N ALA A 169 25.53 -15.13 8.09
CA ALA A 169 24.76 -15.82 7.08
C ALA A 169 25.68 -16.72 6.23
N GLU A 170 25.11 -17.70 5.54
CA GLU A 170 25.86 -18.69 4.75
C GLU A 170 26.37 -18.15 3.40
N GLY A 171 26.19 -16.86 3.11
CA GLY A 171 26.62 -16.22 1.87
C GLY A 171 28.06 -15.72 1.89
N GLN A 172 28.63 -15.55 0.70
CA GLN A 172 29.94 -14.92 0.52
C GLN A 172 29.76 -13.43 0.23
N SER A 173 30.51 -12.60 0.95
CA SER A 173 30.50 -11.14 0.81
C SER A 173 31.84 -10.62 0.33
N ILE A 174 31.83 -9.61 -0.53
CA ILE A 174 33.03 -8.82 -0.83
C ILE A 174 33.60 -8.11 0.42
N LEU A 175 32.83 -8.04 1.51
CA LEU A 175 33.22 -7.48 2.80
C LEU A 175 33.79 -8.52 3.79
N ASP A 176 33.80 -9.81 3.47
CA ASP A 176 34.17 -10.89 4.43
C ASP A 176 35.55 -10.69 5.07
N HIS A 177 36.48 -10.09 4.32
CA HIS A 177 37.82 -9.77 4.77
C HIS A 177 37.86 -8.89 6.05
N LEU A 178 36.82 -8.09 6.29
CA LEU A 178 36.71 -7.20 7.46
C LEU A 178 36.21 -7.91 8.71
N PHE A 179 35.55 -9.05 8.53
CA PHE A 179 34.86 -9.79 9.59
C PHE A 179 35.60 -11.05 10.02
N HIS A 180 36.71 -11.39 9.35
CA HIS A 180 37.56 -12.48 9.75
C HIS A 180 38.07 -12.29 11.19
N LYS A 181 38.13 -13.39 11.97
CA LYS A 181 38.59 -13.39 13.38
C LYS A 181 40.02 -12.85 13.56
N GLN A 182 40.80 -12.77 12.49
CA GLN A 182 42.16 -12.26 12.47
C GLN A 182 42.24 -10.78 12.04
N ALA A 183 41.17 -10.20 11.48
CA ALA A 183 41.12 -8.78 11.15
C ALA A 183 41.11 -7.97 12.46
N GLN A 184 42.24 -7.33 12.75
CA GLN A 184 42.49 -6.60 13.98
C GLN A 184 42.91 -5.18 13.59
N PHE A 185 42.23 -4.22 14.20
CA PHE A 185 42.38 -2.79 13.91
C PHE A 185 42.91 -2.13 15.18
N GLU A 186 44.12 -1.57 15.12
CA GLU A 186 44.84 -1.04 16.27
C GLU A 186 44.15 0.23 16.80
N ALA A 187 43.85 1.18 15.93
CA ALA A 187 43.18 2.43 16.30
C ALA A 187 41.74 2.17 16.78
N VAL A 188 41.02 1.24 16.16
CA VAL A 188 39.71 0.76 16.67
C VAL A 188 39.84 0.19 18.08
N SER A 189 40.87 -0.62 18.32
CA SER A 189 41.09 -1.25 19.64
C SER A 189 41.37 -0.19 20.72
N GLU A 190 42.15 0.83 20.39
CA GLU A 190 42.40 1.96 21.27
C GLU A 190 41.13 2.79 21.52
N TYR A 191 40.36 3.08 20.49
CA TYR A 191 39.09 3.80 20.60
C TYR A 191 38.12 3.11 21.56
N VAL A 192 37.87 1.82 21.37
CA VAL A 192 36.95 1.05 22.22
C VAL A 192 37.41 1.09 23.67
N LEU A 193 38.71 0.90 23.93
CA LEU A 193 39.25 0.98 25.29
C LEU A 193 39.03 2.37 25.91
N VAL A 194 39.36 3.44 25.18
CA VAL A 194 39.24 4.81 25.69
C VAL A 194 37.78 5.16 25.96
N TYR A 195 36.86 4.77 25.08
CA TYR A 195 35.44 5.01 25.27
C TYR A 195 34.87 4.24 26.46
N ASP A 196 35.27 2.98 26.66
CA ASP A 196 34.86 2.18 27.82
C ASP A 196 35.34 2.81 29.14
N LEU A 197 36.60 3.28 29.17
CA LEU A 197 37.17 3.98 30.32
C LEU A 197 36.48 5.32 30.58
N LEU A 198 36.23 6.11 29.54
CA LEU A 198 35.53 7.38 29.65
C LEU A 198 34.10 7.16 30.19
N SER A 199 33.40 6.16 29.66
CA SER A 199 32.08 5.78 30.15
C SER A 199 32.11 5.34 31.61
N GLN A 200 33.16 4.65 32.05
CA GLN A 200 33.37 4.30 33.46
C GLN A 200 33.53 5.55 34.33
N VAL A 201 34.41 6.47 33.95
CA VAL A 201 34.69 7.73 34.68
C VAL A 201 33.42 8.59 34.79
N ILE A 202 32.70 8.77 33.69
CA ILE A 202 31.45 9.54 33.67
C ILE A 202 30.43 8.89 34.59
N ASN A 203 30.24 7.57 34.52
CA ASN A 203 29.28 6.88 35.38
C ASN A 203 29.66 6.89 36.88
N GLN A 204 30.91 7.21 37.23
CA GLN A 204 31.36 7.39 38.62
C GLN A 204 31.10 8.80 39.16
N GLY A 205 30.55 9.72 38.36
CA GLY A 205 30.15 11.06 38.82
C GLY A 205 30.97 12.21 38.25
N GLN A 206 31.99 11.96 37.44
CA GLN A 206 32.91 12.99 36.95
C GLN A 206 32.37 13.68 35.69
N ASP A 207 32.34 15.03 35.67
CA ASP A 207 31.75 15.87 34.61
C ASP A 207 32.78 16.61 33.74
N ASP A 208 34.04 16.68 34.15
CA ASP A 208 35.13 17.37 33.46
C ASP A 208 36.48 16.69 33.74
N ASN A 209 37.58 17.23 33.19
CA ASN A 209 38.94 16.75 33.44
C ASN A 209 39.12 15.25 33.19
N PHE A 210 38.54 14.74 32.09
CA PHE A 210 38.51 13.31 31.77
C PHE A 210 39.88 12.73 31.42
N GLN A 211 40.75 13.52 30.78
CA GLN A 211 42.03 13.03 30.26
C GLN A 211 42.91 12.41 31.36
N PRO A 212 43.20 13.08 32.50
CA PRO A 212 43.99 12.47 33.57
C PRO A 212 43.33 11.23 34.19
N ALA A 213 41.99 11.24 34.36
CA ALA A 213 41.25 10.13 34.95
C ALA A 213 41.27 8.87 34.07
N VAL A 214 41.11 9.05 32.75
CA VAL A 214 41.21 7.95 31.78
C VAL A 214 42.64 7.44 31.68
N GLU A 215 43.65 8.32 31.68
CA GLU A 215 45.06 7.92 31.67
C GLU A 215 45.45 7.10 32.91
N GLU A 216 45.00 7.51 34.09
CA GLU A 216 45.22 6.75 35.34
C GLU A 216 44.61 5.34 35.25
N LEU A 217 43.38 5.22 34.74
CA LEU A 217 42.74 3.92 34.56
C LEU A 217 43.35 3.08 33.42
N LYS A 218 43.96 3.73 32.42
CA LYS A 218 44.63 3.08 31.29
C LYS A 218 45.98 2.48 31.72
N GLN A 219 46.66 3.05 32.73
CA GLN A 219 47.94 2.54 33.22
C GLN A 219 47.84 1.08 33.66
N GLY A 220 48.69 0.22 33.07
CA GLY A 220 48.76 -1.21 33.37
C GLY A 220 47.69 -2.08 32.69
N ARG A 221 46.80 -1.50 31.87
CA ARG A 221 45.84 -2.28 31.06
C ARG A 221 46.42 -2.59 29.68
N THR A 222 46.26 -3.83 29.23
CA THR A 222 46.56 -4.24 27.85
C THR A 222 45.37 -3.95 26.94
N VAL A 223 45.61 -3.33 25.78
CA VAL A 223 44.57 -3.09 24.76
C VAL A 223 44.11 -4.44 24.20
N ALA A 224 42.83 -4.78 24.41
CA ALA A 224 42.24 -5.98 23.82
C ALA A 224 42.04 -5.76 22.32
N LYS A 225 42.34 -6.77 21.52
CA LYS A 225 42.18 -6.70 20.06
C LYS A 225 40.69 -6.62 19.70
N ARG A 226 40.30 -5.64 18.89
CA ARG A 226 38.92 -5.36 18.46
C ARG A 226 38.78 -5.34 16.94
N ASN A 227 37.59 -5.66 16.47
CA ASN A 227 37.23 -5.66 15.04
C ASN A 227 36.15 -4.60 14.70
N LEU A 228 35.70 -4.56 13.44
CA LEU A 228 34.66 -3.64 12.95
C LEU A 228 33.35 -3.71 13.76
N ILE A 229 32.91 -4.90 14.19
CA ILE A 229 31.69 -5.02 15.00
C ILE A 229 31.90 -4.38 16.37
N ASN A 230 33.05 -4.58 16.99
CA ASN A 230 33.35 -3.95 18.28
C ASN A 230 33.47 -2.43 18.17
N PHE A 231 33.99 -1.90 17.06
CA PHE A 231 33.95 -0.46 16.79
C PHE A 231 32.51 0.05 16.87
N TYR A 232 31.60 -0.58 16.11
CA TYR A 232 30.21 -0.13 16.04
C TYR A 232 29.45 -0.33 17.36
N ASP A 233 29.78 -1.33 18.17
CA ASP A 233 29.20 -1.52 19.50
C ASP A 233 29.45 -0.28 20.38
N SER A 234 30.69 0.19 20.45
CA SER A 234 31.07 1.39 21.19
C SER A 234 30.57 2.67 20.51
N PHE A 235 30.65 2.74 19.18
CA PHE A 235 30.22 3.91 18.40
C PHE A 235 28.74 4.19 18.52
N ILE A 236 27.87 3.19 18.40
CA ILE A 236 26.42 3.36 18.54
C ILE A 236 26.06 3.77 19.98
N SER A 237 26.76 3.23 20.98
CA SER A 237 26.62 3.70 22.38
C SER A 237 26.96 5.18 22.50
N MET A 238 28.11 5.60 21.94
CA MET A 238 28.57 7.00 21.96
C MET A 238 27.58 7.93 21.27
N ARG A 239 27.14 7.55 20.06
CA ARG A 239 26.14 8.29 19.28
C ARG A 239 24.84 8.46 20.04
N ASN A 240 24.35 7.42 20.71
CA ASN A 240 23.10 7.49 21.47
C ASN A 240 23.24 8.36 22.72
N SER A 241 24.39 8.36 23.41
CA SER A 241 24.67 9.30 24.49
C SER A 241 24.72 10.76 24.02
N TYR A 242 25.20 11.00 22.79
CA TYR A 242 25.17 12.34 22.18
C TYR A 242 23.74 12.79 21.86
N ALA A 243 22.90 11.90 21.32
CA ALA A 243 21.52 12.20 20.92
C ALA A 243 20.57 12.38 22.11
N HIS A 244 20.75 11.61 23.18
CA HIS A 244 19.89 11.60 24.37
C HIS A 244 20.73 11.68 25.66
N PRO A 245 21.39 12.82 25.93
CA PRO A 245 22.31 12.94 27.06
C PRO A 245 21.62 12.84 28.42
N GLU A 246 20.34 13.20 28.52
CA GLU A 246 19.54 13.08 29.74
C GLU A 246 19.26 11.63 30.19
N ASP A 247 19.17 10.68 29.27
CA ASP A 247 18.68 9.33 29.57
C ASP A 247 19.80 8.30 29.86
N LYS A 248 21.07 8.73 29.80
CA LYS A 248 22.21 7.80 29.68
C LYS A 248 23.25 7.85 30.78
N ALA A 249 23.19 8.81 31.71
CA ALA A 249 23.96 8.70 32.93
C ALA A 249 23.28 7.69 33.87
N LYS A 250 24.06 6.84 34.56
CA LYS A 250 23.50 5.93 35.59
C LYS A 250 22.77 6.64 36.75
N ASN A 251 22.90 7.96 36.85
CA ASN A 251 22.13 8.79 37.76
C ASN A 251 21.02 9.53 36.96
N PRO A 252 19.73 9.25 37.20
CA PRO A 252 18.60 9.87 36.50
C PRO A 252 18.55 11.41 36.58
N GLU A 253 19.23 12.00 37.56
CA GLU A 253 19.28 13.46 37.75
C GLU A 253 20.46 14.13 37.03
N ARG A 254 21.34 13.35 36.37
CA ARG A 254 22.57 13.85 35.75
C ARG A 254 22.58 13.59 34.24
N LYS A 255 23.04 14.58 33.47
CA LYS A 255 23.19 14.47 32.01
C LYS A 255 24.56 13.95 31.64
N TRP A 256 24.68 13.30 30.49
CA TRP A 256 25.97 12.96 29.90
C TRP A 256 26.78 14.25 29.63
N PRO A 257 28.03 14.36 30.11
CA PRO A 257 28.79 15.61 30.08
C PRO A 257 29.41 15.86 28.69
N LEU A 258 28.60 16.43 27.79
CA LEU A 258 28.99 16.79 26.42
C LEU A 258 29.76 18.12 26.33
N GLY A 259 30.81 18.25 27.14
CA GLY A 259 31.65 19.44 27.23
C GLY A 259 32.89 19.40 26.34
N GLN A 260 33.63 20.52 26.33
CA GLN A 260 34.87 20.66 25.56
C GLN A 260 35.90 19.57 25.90
N ASP A 261 36.03 19.22 27.18
CA ASP A 261 36.93 18.17 27.67
C ASP A 261 36.56 16.78 27.14
N TYR A 262 35.26 16.49 27.02
CA TYR A 262 34.77 15.22 26.46
C TYR A 262 35.17 15.09 24.99
N TYR A 263 34.87 16.11 24.19
CA TYR A 263 35.18 16.10 22.76
C TYR A 263 36.68 16.05 22.48
N ASN A 264 37.47 16.84 23.22
CA ASN A 264 38.93 16.86 23.06
C ASN A 264 39.57 15.51 23.37
N LEU A 265 39.04 14.77 24.35
CA LEU A 265 39.52 13.44 24.68
C LEU A 265 39.11 12.42 23.59
N ILE A 266 37.82 12.35 23.24
CA ILE A 266 37.30 11.20 22.46
C ILE A 266 37.46 11.35 20.94
N ASN A 267 37.37 12.56 20.39
CA ASN A 267 37.38 12.79 18.94
C ASN A 267 38.60 12.20 18.22
N PRO A 268 39.84 12.39 18.72
CA PRO A 268 41.03 11.85 18.05
C PRO A 268 41.00 10.32 17.89
N TYR A 269 40.46 9.61 18.89
CA TYR A 269 40.37 8.15 18.86
C TYR A 269 39.28 7.65 17.91
N VAL A 270 38.11 8.30 17.91
CA VAL A 270 37.02 7.97 16.97
C VAL A 270 37.47 8.21 15.53
N GLN A 271 38.12 9.36 15.29
CA GLN A 271 38.65 9.71 13.98
C GLN A 271 39.68 8.68 13.49
N ALA A 272 40.68 8.36 14.31
CA ALA A 272 41.69 7.37 13.94
C ALA A 272 41.08 5.99 13.68
N GLY A 273 40.09 5.57 14.48
CA GLY A 273 39.35 4.33 14.25
C GLY A 273 38.57 4.32 12.93
N LEU A 274 37.89 5.42 12.58
CA LEU A 274 37.17 5.54 11.31
C LEU A 274 38.11 5.56 10.11
N GLU A 275 39.21 6.34 10.19
CA GLU A 275 40.22 6.40 9.13
C GLU A 275 40.86 5.03 8.90
N GLU A 276 41.22 4.31 9.97
CA GLU A 276 41.76 2.94 9.87
C GLU A 276 40.77 2.00 9.19
N LEU A 277 39.48 2.05 9.55
CA LEU A 277 38.46 1.23 8.91
C LEU A 277 38.29 1.58 7.42
N ILE A 278 38.14 2.87 7.09
CA ILE A 278 37.93 3.34 5.71
C ILE A 278 39.14 3.06 4.83
N ALA A 279 40.36 3.21 5.35
CA ALA A 279 41.55 2.93 4.57
C ALA A 279 41.71 1.43 4.25
N ASN A 280 41.30 0.55 5.17
CA ASN A 280 41.33 -0.90 4.97
C ASN A 280 40.14 -1.42 4.14
N LEU A 281 39.19 -0.56 3.79
CA LEU A 281 38.00 -0.88 2.99
C LEU A 281 38.27 -0.72 1.48
N VAL A 282 39.22 -1.50 0.96
CA VAL A 282 39.65 -1.43 -0.45
C VAL A 282 38.45 -1.56 -1.41
N VAL A 283 37.50 -2.41 -1.04
CA VAL A 283 36.25 -2.67 -1.76
C VAL A 283 35.42 -1.42 -2.06
N ILE A 284 35.40 -0.42 -1.16
CA ILE A 284 34.63 0.82 -1.32
C ILE A 284 35.17 1.69 -2.45
N THR A 285 36.45 1.52 -2.77
CA THR A 285 37.15 2.28 -3.81
C THR A 285 37.32 1.48 -5.11
N GLU A 286 37.07 0.17 -5.07
CA GLU A 286 37.14 -0.72 -6.23
C GLU A 286 35.78 -1.01 -6.85
N TYR A 287 34.70 -0.92 -6.07
CA TYR A 287 33.32 -1.06 -6.53
C TYR A 287 32.67 0.32 -6.58
N GLN A 288 32.12 0.68 -7.72
CA GLN A 288 31.61 2.04 -7.95
C GLN A 288 30.09 2.10 -7.80
N PRO A 289 29.54 2.93 -6.90
CA PRO A 289 28.11 3.15 -6.84
C PRO A 289 27.64 3.95 -8.06
N ILE A 290 26.54 3.49 -8.64
CA ILE A 290 25.84 4.14 -9.74
C ILE A 290 24.37 4.34 -9.40
N LEU A 291 23.78 5.43 -9.90
CA LEU A 291 22.34 5.61 -10.02
C LEU A 291 21.95 5.39 -11.48
N VAL A 292 21.00 4.50 -11.74
CA VAL A 292 20.51 4.24 -13.09
C VAL A 292 19.51 5.35 -13.46
N GLU A 293 19.78 6.08 -14.53
CA GLU A 293 18.88 7.14 -15.01
C GLU A 293 17.93 6.59 -16.08
N GLU A 294 18.45 5.79 -17.01
CA GLU A 294 17.69 5.20 -18.11
C GLU A 294 18.34 3.89 -18.58
N VAL A 295 17.53 2.93 -19.03
CA VAL A 295 17.97 1.71 -19.70
C VAL A 295 17.29 1.64 -21.06
N ASP A 296 18.06 1.47 -22.14
CA ASP A 296 17.58 1.23 -23.50
C ASP A 296 17.82 -0.24 -23.90
N PRO A 297 16.79 -1.10 -23.80
CA PRO A 297 16.90 -2.50 -24.16
C PRO A 297 17.24 -2.71 -25.64
N SER A 298 16.84 -1.79 -26.53
CA SER A 298 17.05 -1.93 -27.97
C SER A 298 18.51 -1.71 -28.37
N GLN A 299 19.18 -0.76 -27.70
CA GLN A 299 20.58 -0.43 -27.95
C GLN A 299 21.54 -1.16 -27.01
N HIS A 300 21.04 -1.92 -26.04
CA HIS A 300 21.83 -2.57 -25.00
C HIS A 300 22.72 -1.55 -24.24
N GLN A 301 22.13 -0.40 -23.91
CA GLN A 301 22.82 0.70 -23.25
C GLN A 301 22.07 1.16 -22.00
N GLY A 302 22.82 1.55 -20.96
CA GLY A 302 22.28 2.21 -19.78
C GLY A 302 22.93 3.57 -19.56
N GLN A 303 22.13 4.62 -19.36
CA GLN A 303 22.60 5.90 -18.88
C GLN A 303 22.64 5.87 -17.35
N VAL A 304 23.80 6.14 -16.77
CA VAL A 304 24.01 6.08 -15.33
C VAL A 304 24.75 7.30 -14.82
N LEU A 305 24.51 7.65 -13.56
CA LEU A 305 25.28 8.62 -12.81
C LEU A 305 26.21 7.88 -11.85
N ILE A 306 27.53 7.95 -12.08
CA ILE A 306 28.53 7.42 -11.16
C ILE A 306 28.59 8.33 -9.92
N GLU A 307 28.26 7.79 -8.74
CA GLU A 307 28.14 8.53 -7.47
C GLU A 307 29.46 8.49 -6.66
N VAL A 308 30.58 8.85 -7.29
CA VAL A 308 31.91 8.92 -6.67
C VAL A 308 32.38 10.38 -6.56
N GLY A 309 33.22 10.69 -5.57
CA GLY A 309 33.79 12.02 -5.36
C GLY A 309 32.78 13.09 -4.91
N ARG A 310 33.03 14.36 -5.22
CA ARG A 310 32.16 15.49 -4.78
C ARG A 310 30.95 15.75 -5.68
N LYS A 311 31.00 15.29 -6.93
CA LYS A 311 29.96 15.48 -7.94
C LYS A 311 29.88 14.25 -8.82
N GLY A 312 28.65 13.81 -9.11
CA GLY A 312 28.44 12.65 -9.95
C GLY A 312 28.85 12.92 -11.40
N LYS A 313 29.21 11.86 -12.10
CA LYS A 313 29.57 11.90 -13.51
C LYS A 313 28.62 11.00 -14.30
N GLY A 314 27.91 11.58 -15.27
CA GLY A 314 27.08 10.82 -16.20
C GLY A 314 27.96 9.97 -17.13
N GLU A 315 27.57 8.72 -17.34
CA GLU A 315 28.28 7.75 -18.16
C GLU A 315 27.30 6.80 -18.86
N ASN A 316 27.70 6.29 -20.02
CA ASN A 316 26.93 5.29 -20.77
C ASN A 316 27.59 3.93 -20.60
N LEU A 317 26.85 2.96 -20.08
CA LEU A 317 27.28 1.57 -19.95
C LEU A 317 26.79 0.75 -21.13
N SER A 318 27.66 -0.12 -21.65
CA SER A 318 27.26 -1.18 -22.57
C SER A 318 26.81 -2.37 -21.73
N LEU A 319 25.59 -2.85 -21.95
CA LEU A 319 24.96 -3.89 -21.13
C LEU A 319 24.83 -5.21 -21.90
N GLN A 320 24.88 -6.32 -21.18
CA GLN A 320 24.47 -7.64 -21.67
C GLN A 320 22.96 -7.84 -21.49
N GLU A 321 22.37 -8.78 -22.21
CA GLU A 321 20.93 -9.05 -22.16
C GLU A 321 20.44 -9.35 -20.73
N GLU A 322 21.20 -10.16 -19.99
CA GLU A 322 20.91 -10.48 -18.57
C GLU A 322 21.06 -9.27 -17.63
N GLU A 323 21.84 -8.25 -18.01
CA GLU A 323 22.07 -7.04 -17.21
C GLU A 323 20.97 -5.99 -17.45
N ILE A 324 20.32 -6.01 -18.61
CA ILE A 324 19.19 -5.13 -18.94
C ILE A 324 18.01 -5.42 -18.03
N ASP A 325 17.68 -6.70 -17.81
CA ASP A 325 16.60 -7.11 -16.92
C ASP A 325 16.93 -6.92 -15.43
N PHE A 326 18.22 -6.78 -15.10
CA PHE A 326 18.70 -6.60 -13.74
C PHE A 326 18.69 -5.13 -13.28
N LEU A 327 18.89 -4.18 -14.20
CA LEU A 327 18.93 -2.76 -13.91
C LEU A 327 17.55 -2.12 -14.00
N ASP A 328 17.16 -1.40 -12.96
CA ASP A 328 15.90 -0.65 -12.91
C ASP A 328 16.22 0.85 -12.75
N PRO A 329 15.64 1.74 -13.59
CA PRO A 329 15.78 3.19 -13.43
C PRO A 329 15.44 3.70 -12.03
N ASP A 330 16.08 4.81 -11.64
CA ASP A 330 16.02 5.42 -10.30
C ASP A 330 16.57 4.55 -9.14
N LEU A 331 17.06 3.32 -9.40
CA LEU A 331 17.72 2.49 -8.38
C LEU A 331 19.25 2.61 -8.42
N ARG A 332 19.87 2.29 -7.27
CA ARG A 332 21.33 2.29 -7.12
C ARG A 332 21.90 0.89 -7.25
N PHE A 333 23.05 0.80 -7.90
CA PHE A 333 23.80 -0.44 -8.05
C PHE A 333 25.28 -0.20 -7.78
N LEU A 334 26.02 -1.28 -7.54
CA LEU A 334 27.47 -1.29 -7.59
C LEU A 334 27.94 -1.81 -8.93
N LEU A 335 28.97 -1.19 -9.49
CA LEU A 335 29.80 -1.77 -10.54
C LEU A 335 30.95 -2.55 -9.94
N ASP A 336 31.29 -3.70 -10.52
CA ASP A 336 32.49 -4.46 -10.18
C ASP A 336 33.78 -3.80 -10.71
N ARG A 337 34.92 -4.46 -10.49
CA ARG A 337 36.25 -3.98 -10.93
C ARG A 337 36.38 -3.89 -12.45
N GLU A 338 35.54 -4.62 -13.17
CA GLU A 338 35.46 -4.64 -14.63
C GLU A 338 34.46 -3.59 -15.17
N GLY A 339 33.79 -2.83 -14.29
CA GLY A 339 32.82 -1.81 -14.65
C GLY A 339 31.44 -2.37 -15.00
N ARG A 340 31.11 -3.59 -14.57
CA ARG A 340 29.83 -4.24 -14.86
C ARG A 340 28.89 -4.26 -13.65
N PRO A 341 27.56 -4.27 -13.86
CA PRO A 341 26.59 -4.37 -12.77
C PRO A 341 26.83 -5.57 -11.85
N PHE A 342 27.16 -5.28 -10.59
CA PHE A 342 27.45 -6.29 -9.57
C PHE A 342 26.21 -6.60 -8.73
N SER A 343 25.72 -5.68 -7.91
CA SER A 343 24.56 -5.90 -7.04
C SER A 343 23.80 -4.59 -6.82
N ARG A 344 22.52 -4.67 -6.44
CA ARG A 344 21.77 -3.49 -6.01
C ARG A 344 22.38 -2.93 -4.73
N LEU A 345 22.54 -1.61 -4.65
CA LEU A 345 23.03 -0.92 -3.46
C LEU A 345 21.83 -0.34 -2.70
N TYR A 346 21.49 -0.96 -1.56
CA TYR A 346 20.41 -0.50 -0.70
C TYR A 346 20.89 0.62 0.22
N TYR A 347 20.72 1.88 -0.21
CA TYR A 347 21.18 3.04 0.55
C TYR A 347 20.01 3.76 1.24
N ASN A 348 19.99 3.77 2.58
CA ASN A 348 18.88 4.29 3.40
C ASN A 348 17.52 3.62 3.16
N GLU A 349 17.52 2.42 2.57
CA GLU A 349 16.33 1.60 2.33
C GLU A 349 16.59 0.16 2.77
N LEU A 350 15.52 -0.59 3.04
CA LEU A 350 15.58 -2.02 3.31
C LEU A 350 15.18 -2.83 2.08
N PRO A 351 15.75 -4.02 1.89
CA PRO A 351 15.23 -4.98 0.93
C PRO A 351 13.77 -5.37 1.20
N GLN A 352 13.00 -5.53 0.12
CA GLN A 352 11.68 -6.16 0.18
C GLN A 352 11.80 -7.61 0.68
N LEU A 353 10.77 -8.15 1.32
CA LEU A 353 10.76 -9.55 1.75
C LEU A 353 10.82 -10.49 0.55
N SER A 354 11.49 -11.64 0.73
CA SER A 354 11.45 -12.70 -0.28
C SER A 354 10.03 -13.28 -0.40
N PRO A 355 9.41 -13.28 -1.60
CA PRO A 355 8.04 -13.74 -1.79
C PRO A 355 7.79 -15.17 -1.31
N SER A 356 8.82 -16.03 -1.37
CA SER A 356 8.75 -17.44 -0.97
C SER A 356 8.50 -17.67 0.53
N VAL A 357 8.87 -16.71 1.39
CA VAL A 357 8.73 -16.81 2.85
C VAL A 357 7.93 -15.66 3.46
N ALA A 358 7.62 -14.61 2.70
CA ALA A 358 6.97 -13.39 3.17
C ALA A 358 5.69 -13.66 3.99
N LYS A 359 4.73 -14.43 3.43
CA LYS A 359 3.46 -14.74 4.12
C LYS A 359 3.69 -15.44 5.47
N LYS A 360 4.61 -16.40 5.52
CA LYS A 360 4.97 -17.13 6.74
C LYS A 360 5.58 -16.20 7.78
N ILE A 361 6.54 -15.37 7.38
CA ILE A 361 7.24 -14.44 8.29
C ILE A 361 6.29 -13.39 8.84
N ILE A 362 5.45 -12.78 8.00
CA ILE A 362 4.47 -11.76 8.40
C ILE A 362 3.54 -12.34 9.47
N SER A 363 2.91 -13.49 9.20
CA SER A 363 2.01 -14.16 10.15
C SER A 363 2.71 -14.49 11.47
N GLN A 364 3.90 -15.11 11.42
CA GLN A 364 4.64 -15.50 12.62
C GLN A 364 5.06 -14.31 13.48
N GLU A 365 5.58 -13.25 12.88
CA GLU A 365 6.03 -12.08 13.66
C GLU A 365 4.85 -11.24 14.15
N LYS A 366 3.74 -11.17 13.40
CA LYS A 366 2.52 -10.51 13.88
C LYS A 366 1.92 -11.22 15.08
N ALA A 367 1.75 -12.54 15.02
CA ALA A 367 1.23 -13.31 16.14
C ALA A 367 2.06 -13.08 17.42
N LYS A 368 3.39 -13.09 17.30
CA LYS A 368 4.30 -12.78 18.42
C LYS A 368 4.14 -11.36 18.98
N MET A 369 3.88 -10.38 18.12
CA MET A 369 3.69 -8.98 18.53
C MET A 369 2.32 -8.75 19.18
N LEU A 370 1.29 -9.48 18.74
CA LEU A 370 -0.09 -9.30 19.22
C LEU A 370 -0.46 -10.16 20.43
N GLU A 371 0.22 -11.29 20.68
CA GLU A 371 -0.05 -12.11 21.88
C GLU A 371 0.05 -11.30 23.20
N PRO A 372 1.09 -10.47 23.45
CA PRO A 372 1.14 -9.63 24.64
C PRO A 372 0.00 -8.59 24.72
N VAL A 373 -0.41 -8.04 23.58
CA VAL A 373 -1.52 -7.07 23.49
C VAL A 373 -2.83 -7.75 23.87
N LEU A 374 -3.12 -8.92 23.30
CA LEU A 374 -4.29 -9.74 23.63
C LEU A 374 -4.31 -10.08 25.12
N LYS A 375 -3.19 -10.54 25.68
CA LYS A 375 -3.06 -10.82 27.12
C LYS A 375 -3.34 -9.59 27.99
N GLY A 376 -2.89 -8.41 27.55
CA GLY A 376 -3.17 -7.13 28.22
C GLY A 376 -4.68 -6.81 28.23
N MET A 377 -5.33 -6.89 27.07
CA MET A 377 -6.77 -6.65 26.92
C MET A 377 -7.60 -7.63 27.75
N ILE A 378 -7.26 -8.93 27.73
CA ILE A 378 -7.94 -9.95 28.52
C ILE A 378 -7.81 -9.65 30.02
N LYS A 379 -6.63 -9.24 30.49
CA LYS A 379 -6.44 -8.84 31.91
C LYS A 379 -7.29 -7.63 32.29
N GLU A 380 -7.46 -6.67 31.38
CA GLU A 380 -8.34 -5.51 31.59
C GLU A 380 -9.80 -5.93 31.71
N TYR A 381 -10.31 -6.71 30.75
CA TYR A 381 -11.71 -7.20 30.75
C TYR A 381 -12.02 -8.03 32.00
N LEU A 382 -11.12 -8.93 32.40
CA LEU A 382 -11.30 -9.74 33.61
C LEU A 382 -11.16 -8.97 34.93
N SER A 383 -10.68 -7.72 34.93
CA SER A 383 -10.36 -6.98 36.17
C SER A 383 -11.60 -6.57 36.98
N GLY A 384 -12.77 -6.53 36.35
CA GLY A 384 -14.04 -6.12 36.96
C GLY A 384 -14.81 -7.29 37.57
N ASP A 385 -15.45 -8.09 36.72
CA ASP A 385 -16.34 -9.20 37.07
C ASP A 385 -15.71 -10.59 36.87
N GLY A 386 -14.52 -10.66 36.26
CA GLY A 386 -13.82 -11.91 35.97
C GLY A 386 -14.45 -12.70 34.81
N GLU A 387 -15.31 -12.07 34.03
CA GLU A 387 -16.00 -12.65 32.88
C GLU A 387 -15.58 -11.93 31.59
N ILE A 388 -15.96 -12.48 30.44
CA ILE A 388 -15.76 -11.85 29.12
C ILE A 388 -17.12 -11.85 28.43
N ASP A 389 -17.61 -10.67 28.09
CA ASP A 389 -18.89 -10.54 27.38
C ASP A 389 -18.75 -10.68 25.85
N GLN A 390 -19.88 -10.75 25.15
CA GLN A 390 -19.93 -10.88 23.68
C GLN A 390 -19.19 -9.75 22.93
N ASP A 391 -19.21 -8.51 23.42
CA ASP A 391 -18.58 -7.37 22.76
C ASP A 391 -17.07 -7.34 23.00
N GLU A 392 -16.65 -7.66 24.22
CA GLU A 392 -15.25 -7.83 24.59
C GLU A 392 -14.64 -9.00 23.80
N TYR A 393 -15.36 -10.12 23.70
CA TYR A 393 -14.94 -11.26 22.91
C TYR A 393 -14.84 -10.94 21.42
N LEU A 394 -15.81 -10.21 20.85
CA LEU A 394 -15.73 -9.74 19.47
C LEU A 394 -14.52 -8.82 19.26
N THR A 395 -14.24 -7.94 20.21
CA THR A 395 -13.06 -7.05 20.16
C THR A 395 -11.75 -7.85 20.17
N LEU A 396 -11.67 -8.92 20.97
CA LEU A 396 -10.53 -9.84 20.98
C LEU A 396 -10.40 -10.62 19.65
N CYS A 397 -11.52 -11.08 19.07
CA CYS A 397 -11.54 -11.78 17.78
C CYS A 397 -11.03 -10.88 16.65
N LEU A 398 -11.54 -9.65 16.55
CA LEU A 398 -11.10 -8.68 15.53
C LEU A 398 -9.61 -8.34 15.68
N THR A 399 -9.12 -8.29 16.92
CA THR A 399 -7.70 -8.04 17.21
C THR A 399 -6.84 -9.25 16.81
N ALA A 400 -7.26 -10.47 17.14
CA ALA A 400 -6.58 -11.72 16.78
C ALA A 400 -6.50 -11.95 15.27
N GLN A 401 -7.62 -11.73 14.56
CA GLN A 401 -7.69 -11.85 13.09
C GLN A 401 -6.67 -10.97 12.37
N SER A 402 -6.36 -9.79 12.91
CA SER A 402 -5.34 -8.88 12.34
C SER A 402 -3.91 -9.48 12.31
N ALA A 403 -3.66 -10.56 13.07
CA ALA A 403 -2.42 -11.35 13.13
C ALA A 403 -2.50 -12.76 12.53
N ASP A 404 -3.61 -13.16 11.90
CA ASP A 404 -3.86 -14.57 11.54
C ASP A 404 -3.87 -15.52 12.76
N VAL A 405 -4.22 -15.01 13.95
CA VAL A 405 -4.47 -15.84 15.13
C VAL A 405 -5.90 -16.35 15.07
N ASP A 406 -6.07 -17.67 15.00
CA ASP A 406 -7.39 -18.28 14.92
C ASP A 406 -8.15 -18.27 16.26
N GLU A 407 -9.43 -18.61 16.21
CA GLU A 407 -10.29 -18.59 17.40
C GLU A 407 -9.84 -19.61 18.46
N GLU A 408 -9.28 -20.76 18.05
CA GLU A 408 -8.82 -21.80 18.97
C GLU A 408 -7.60 -21.31 19.75
N GLU A 409 -6.62 -20.70 19.07
CA GLU A 409 -5.45 -20.08 19.67
C GLU A 409 -5.85 -18.91 20.59
N LEU A 410 -6.80 -18.06 20.17
CA LEU A 410 -7.34 -17.00 21.03
C LEU A 410 -7.96 -17.57 22.31
N ARG A 411 -8.76 -18.63 22.20
CA ARG A 411 -9.36 -19.30 23.38
C ARG A 411 -8.29 -19.86 24.31
N GLN A 412 -7.20 -20.41 23.76
CA GLN A 412 -6.06 -20.85 24.56
C GLN A 412 -5.38 -19.69 25.29
N ILE A 413 -5.18 -18.55 24.62
CA ILE A 413 -4.61 -17.34 25.24
C ILE A 413 -5.52 -16.85 26.38
N ILE A 414 -6.85 -16.86 26.19
CA ILE A 414 -7.82 -16.49 27.23
C ILE A 414 -7.71 -17.44 28.44
N SER A 415 -7.75 -18.75 28.21
CA SER A 415 -7.64 -19.75 29.28
C SER A 415 -6.34 -19.61 30.07
N GLN A 416 -5.20 -19.48 29.39
CA GLN A 416 -3.90 -19.26 30.05
C GLN A 416 -3.88 -17.97 30.86
N THR A 417 -4.42 -16.87 30.31
CA THR A 417 -4.45 -15.58 31.01
C THR A 417 -5.34 -15.62 32.25
N ARG A 418 -6.45 -16.37 32.20
CA ARG A 418 -7.32 -16.61 33.35
C ARG A 418 -6.59 -17.39 34.44
N GLU A 419 -5.89 -18.46 34.09
CA GLU A 419 -5.09 -19.25 35.03
C GLU A 419 -3.98 -18.41 35.69
N GLU A 420 -3.27 -17.58 34.92
CA GLU A 420 -2.28 -16.63 35.44
C GLU A 420 -2.89 -15.65 36.46
N GLY A 421 -4.15 -15.25 36.23
CA GLY A 421 -4.94 -14.38 37.11
C GLY A 421 -5.59 -15.10 38.30
N GLY A 422 -5.46 -16.42 38.42
CA GLY A 422 -6.06 -17.22 39.48
C GLY A 422 -7.53 -17.59 39.27
N LEU A 423 -8.04 -17.48 38.03
CA LEU A 423 -9.38 -17.87 37.61
C LEU A 423 -9.38 -19.27 36.96
N SER A 424 -10.56 -19.87 36.78
CA SER A 424 -10.71 -21.15 36.04
C SER A 424 -10.35 -20.96 34.57
N ALA A 425 -9.63 -21.93 33.99
CA ALA A 425 -9.33 -21.99 32.56
C ALA A 425 -10.59 -22.12 31.69
N GLU A 426 -11.61 -22.80 32.20
CA GLU A 426 -12.92 -22.89 31.57
C GLU A 426 -13.67 -21.55 31.73
N PHE A 427 -14.26 -21.10 30.62
CA PHE A 427 -15.05 -19.88 30.56
C PHE A 427 -16.18 -20.03 29.55
N GLU A 428 -17.24 -19.27 29.78
CA GLU A 428 -18.33 -19.06 28.83
C GLU A 428 -18.33 -17.59 28.45
N ILE A 429 -18.76 -17.28 27.22
CA ILE A 429 -18.97 -15.91 26.77
C ILE A 429 -20.38 -15.53 27.22
N ILE A 430 -20.47 -14.56 28.11
CA ILE A 430 -21.76 -14.11 28.65
C ILE A 430 -22.41 -13.10 27.69
N ASP A 431 -23.73 -12.95 27.78
CA ASP A 431 -24.44 -11.88 27.07
C ASP A 431 -23.84 -10.51 27.43
N SER A 432 -23.85 -9.55 26.51
CA SER A 432 -23.39 -8.18 26.80
C SER A 432 -24.16 -7.59 27.98
N HIS A 433 -23.49 -7.47 29.13
CA HIS A 433 -24.03 -6.75 30.27
C HIS A 433 -23.79 -5.25 30.00
N GLN A 434 -24.72 -4.37 30.39
CA GLN A 434 -24.47 -2.91 30.41
C GLN A 434 -23.48 -2.55 31.54
N VAL A 435 -22.34 -3.23 31.62
CA VAL A 435 -21.23 -2.77 32.44
C VAL A 435 -20.81 -1.44 31.82
N LYS A 436 -20.70 -0.40 32.67
CA LYS A 436 -20.28 0.92 32.23
C LYS A 436 -18.92 0.80 31.55
N ASP A 437 -18.89 0.83 30.22
CA ASP A 437 -17.66 0.98 29.47
C ASP A 437 -16.95 2.22 30.02
N THR A 438 -15.72 2.05 30.52
CA THR A 438 -14.87 3.13 31.02
C THR A 438 -14.28 3.98 29.88
N GLY A 439 -14.63 3.66 28.63
CA GLY A 439 -14.17 4.29 27.42
C GLY A 439 -14.70 5.71 27.24
N PRO A 440 -14.21 6.41 26.20
CA PRO A 440 -14.70 7.74 25.90
C PRO A 440 -16.18 7.71 25.55
N HIS A 441 -16.95 8.65 26.11
CA HIS A 441 -18.38 8.73 25.91
C HIS A 441 -18.77 9.77 24.87
N PHE A 442 -19.61 9.37 23.92
CA PHE A 442 -20.19 10.27 22.94
C PHE A 442 -21.16 11.25 23.61
N LYS A 443 -21.10 12.53 23.26
CA LYS A 443 -22.03 13.54 23.77
C LYS A 443 -23.12 13.86 22.76
N ASP A 444 -24.38 13.55 23.11
CA ASP A 444 -25.56 13.78 22.27
C ASP A 444 -25.71 15.21 21.74
N TRP A 445 -25.21 16.21 22.47
CA TRP A 445 -25.36 17.59 22.08
C TRP A 445 -24.52 17.96 20.83
N TRP A 446 -23.48 17.19 20.49
CA TRP A 446 -22.73 17.37 19.24
C TRP A 446 -23.62 17.18 18.01
N LEU A 447 -24.47 16.15 18.01
CA LEU A 447 -25.45 15.90 16.94
C LEU A 447 -26.48 17.03 16.89
N LYS A 448 -26.98 17.48 18.05
CA LYS A 448 -27.93 18.59 18.16
C LYS A 448 -27.34 19.89 17.60
N TYR A 449 -26.04 20.13 17.79
CA TYR A 449 -25.34 21.27 17.21
C TYR A 449 -25.33 21.21 15.68
N PHE A 450 -24.92 20.09 15.07
CA PHE A 450 -24.89 19.97 13.62
C PHE A 450 -26.30 20.00 13.00
N LEU A 451 -27.30 19.41 13.66
CA LEU A 451 -28.70 19.50 13.26
C LEU A 451 -29.23 20.94 13.29
N LEU A 452 -28.99 21.68 14.37
CA LEU A 452 -29.38 23.09 14.48
C LEU A 452 -28.71 23.91 13.37
N ARG A 453 -27.42 23.69 13.14
CA ARG A 453 -26.65 24.37 12.11
C ARG A 453 -27.21 24.08 10.70
N GLN A 454 -27.53 22.82 10.42
CA GLN A 454 -28.15 22.43 9.14
C GLN A 454 -29.53 23.08 8.97
N GLY A 455 -30.36 23.09 10.03
CA GLY A 455 -31.65 23.75 10.04
C GLY A 455 -31.55 25.25 9.77
N VAL A 456 -30.60 25.93 10.41
CA VAL A 456 -30.32 27.36 10.17
C VAL A 456 -29.85 27.58 8.73
N SER A 457 -28.90 26.77 8.23
CA SER A 457 -28.44 26.87 6.84
C SER A 457 -29.54 26.64 5.80
N ASN A 458 -30.51 25.79 6.11
CA ASN A 458 -31.65 25.51 5.22
C ASN A 458 -32.70 26.63 5.25
N LEU A 459 -32.86 27.33 6.39
CA LEU A 459 -33.82 28.44 6.55
C LEU A 459 -33.36 29.73 5.85
N TYR A 460 -32.06 29.93 5.72
CA TYR A 460 -31.48 31.06 5.03
C TYR A 460 -30.84 30.52 3.75
N GLU A 461 -31.54 30.58 2.61
CA GLU A 461 -30.99 30.24 1.28
C GLU A 461 -29.73 31.07 0.99
N ASP A 462 -28.58 30.61 1.45
CA ASP A 462 -27.27 30.98 0.94
C ASP A 462 -26.14 30.33 1.76
N SER A 463 -25.17 29.80 1.02
CA SER A 463 -23.75 30.19 0.96
C SER A 463 -23.19 31.38 1.82
N LYS A 464 -23.96 32.03 2.70
CA LYS A 464 -23.60 33.22 3.49
C LYS A 464 -23.16 32.92 4.93
N ILE A 465 -23.29 31.70 5.43
CA ILE A 465 -22.63 31.32 6.70
C ILE A 465 -21.10 31.25 6.52
N SER A 466 -20.59 31.04 5.30
CA SER A 466 -19.15 31.19 5.01
C SER A 466 -18.66 32.66 4.98
N THR A 467 -19.56 33.64 5.08
CA THR A 467 -19.23 35.07 5.28
C THR A 467 -19.37 35.50 6.74
N VAL A 468 -19.16 34.57 7.67
CA VAL A 468 -18.93 34.92 9.07
C VAL A 468 -17.58 35.64 9.18
N ARG A 469 -17.61 36.86 9.73
CA ARG A 469 -16.43 37.73 9.87
C ARG A 469 -15.33 36.98 10.63
N ARG A 470 -14.20 36.70 9.98
CA ARG A 470 -12.96 36.26 10.66
C ARG A 470 -12.71 37.15 11.89
N GLY A 471 -12.67 36.58 13.10
CA GLY A 471 -12.10 37.27 14.25
C GLY A 471 -12.77 37.13 15.63
N LYS A 472 -13.81 36.30 15.83
CA LYS A 472 -14.50 36.17 17.13
C LYS A 472 -14.44 34.78 17.78
N VAL A 473 -13.49 33.94 17.38
CA VAL A 473 -13.36 32.55 17.89
C VAL A 473 -13.14 32.52 19.42
N GLU A 474 -12.54 33.57 20.00
CA GLU A 474 -12.32 33.73 21.44
C GLU A 474 -13.47 34.40 22.20
N GLU A 475 -14.53 34.86 21.51
CA GLU A 475 -15.65 35.54 22.14
C GLU A 475 -16.76 34.54 22.46
N GLU A 476 -16.93 34.24 23.75
CA GLU A 476 -17.97 33.34 24.25
C GLU A 476 -19.36 33.74 23.73
N GLY A 477 -20.16 32.75 23.35
CA GLY A 477 -21.52 32.96 22.84
C GLY A 477 -21.62 33.18 21.33
N THR A 478 -20.49 33.25 20.60
CA THR A 478 -20.49 33.33 19.13
C THR A 478 -20.58 31.97 18.46
N THR A 479 -21.02 31.93 17.20
CA THR A 479 -21.15 30.66 16.44
C THR A 479 -19.79 29.99 16.24
N GLU A 480 -18.74 30.79 16.08
CA GLU A 480 -17.35 30.36 15.91
C GLU A 480 -16.77 29.77 17.20
N TYR A 481 -17.09 30.37 18.34
CA TYR A 481 -16.72 29.82 19.65
C TYR A 481 -17.33 28.43 19.87
N PHE A 482 -18.66 28.31 19.67
CA PHE A 482 -19.34 27.01 19.80
C PHE A 482 -18.87 25.98 18.77
N HIS A 483 -18.59 26.40 17.53
CA HIS A 483 -18.05 25.50 16.51
C HIS A 483 -16.68 24.97 16.89
N ARG A 484 -15.75 25.84 17.32
CA ARG A 484 -14.44 25.42 17.81
C ARG A 484 -14.58 24.48 19.00
N MET A 485 -15.42 24.81 19.98
CA MET A 485 -15.63 23.97 21.16
C MET A 485 -16.12 22.57 20.79
N VAL A 486 -17.13 22.44 19.91
CA VAL A 486 -17.57 21.14 19.38
C VAL A 486 -16.43 20.40 18.69
N TRP A 487 -15.64 21.12 17.89
CA TRP A 487 -14.51 20.56 17.16
C TRP A 487 -13.41 20.01 18.08
N ASP A 488 -13.06 20.78 19.11
CA ASP A 488 -12.05 20.42 20.10
C ASP A 488 -12.52 19.23 20.95
N GLU A 489 -13.80 19.19 21.32
CA GLU A 489 -14.40 18.06 22.03
C GLU A 489 -14.46 16.78 21.18
N LEU A 490 -14.84 16.87 19.91
CA LEU A 490 -14.84 15.72 18.99
C LEU A 490 -13.42 15.23 18.70
N ASN A 491 -12.46 16.13 18.57
CA ASN A 491 -11.04 15.77 18.48
C ASN A 491 -10.58 15.04 19.74
N ALA A 492 -10.92 15.53 20.93
CA ALA A 492 -10.58 14.87 22.19
C ALA A 492 -11.22 13.46 22.29
N TYR A 493 -12.48 13.32 21.88
CA TYR A 493 -13.16 12.02 21.80
C TYR A 493 -12.49 11.06 20.82
N ALA A 494 -12.16 11.52 19.61
CA ALA A 494 -11.45 10.75 18.60
C ALA A 494 -10.05 10.32 19.07
N THR A 495 -9.32 11.21 19.76
CA THR A 495 -8.03 10.89 20.38
C THR A 495 -8.18 9.82 21.45
N ALA A 496 -9.17 9.95 22.34
CA ALA A 496 -9.40 8.96 23.38
C ALA A 496 -9.82 7.58 22.83
N LEU A 497 -10.61 7.54 21.73
CA LEU A 497 -10.94 6.29 21.04
C LEU A 497 -9.69 5.62 20.46
N LYS A 498 -8.83 6.41 19.82
CA LYS A 498 -7.54 5.96 19.27
C LYS A 498 -6.62 5.43 20.38
N GLU A 499 -6.44 6.18 21.45
CA GLU A 499 -5.55 5.80 22.56
C GLU A 499 -6.05 4.55 23.29
N LYS A 500 -7.37 4.37 23.45
CA LYS A 500 -7.93 3.20 24.13
C LYS A 500 -8.00 1.96 23.22
N TYR A 501 -8.34 2.14 21.95
CA TYR A 501 -8.72 1.03 21.07
C TYR A 501 -7.80 0.83 19.87
N LEU A 502 -6.72 1.57 19.71
CA LEU A 502 -5.80 1.39 18.58
C LEU A 502 -4.34 1.45 18.99
N ASP A 503 -3.96 2.40 19.84
CA ASP A 503 -2.58 2.52 20.29
C ASP A 503 -2.25 1.37 21.25
N ASP A 504 -1.15 0.67 20.96
CA ASP A 504 -0.58 -0.34 21.84
C ASP A 504 0.95 -0.35 21.73
N GLU A 505 1.60 -1.33 22.36
CA GLU A 505 3.06 -1.47 22.33
C GLU A 505 3.62 -1.80 20.93
N SER A 506 2.77 -2.27 20.02
CA SER A 506 3.13 -2.72 18.67
C SER A 506 2.91 -1.66 17.59
N GLU A 507 1.88 -0.82 17.71
CA GLU A 507 1.53 0.18 16.70
C GLU A 507 0.90 1.43 17.32
N THR A 508 1.44 2.60 16.96
CA THR A 508 0.85 3.91 17.30
C THR A 508 0.05 4.43 16.11
N TRP A 509 -1.07 5.10 16.38
CA TRP A 509 -1.91 5.70 15.35
C TRP A 509 -1.89 7.23 15.43
N ILE A 510 -2.06 7.90 14.28
CA ILE A 510 -2.14 9.35 14.16
C ILE A 510 -3.56 9.77 13.86
N LEU A 511 -4.09 10.73 14.62
CA LEU A 511 -5.31 11.46 14.28
C LEU A 511 -4.96 12.74 13.49
N SER A 512 -5.50 12.85 12.28
CA SER A 512 -5.43 14.06 11.46
C SER A 512 -6.83 14.64 11.26
N SER A 513 -7.11 15.73 11.98
CA SER A 513 -8.33 16.54 11.78
C SER A 513 -8.08 17.64 10.75
N ASN A 514 -9.08 17.91 9.89
CA ASN A 514 -8.91 18.89 8.83
C ASN A 514 -9.19 20.32 9.33
N GLN A 515 -8.12 21.09 9.56
CA GLN A 515 -8.18 22.48 10.02
C GLN A 515 -8.99 23.42 9.11
N TRP A 516 -9.13 23.10 7.81
CA TRP A 516 -9.99 23.85 6.90
C TRP A 516 -11.46 23.82 7.32
N GLN A 517 -11.91 22.71 7.92
CA GLN A 517 -13.30 22.51 8.30
C GLN A 517 -13.69 23.40 9.49
N GLN A 518 -12.81 23.47 10.49
CA GLN A 518 -12.91 24.39 11.62
C GLN A 518 -12.97 25.86 11.16
N GLY A 519 -12.13 26.23 10.18
CA GLY A 519 -12.07 27.59 9.63
C GLY A 519 -13.25 28.01 8.74
N ARG A 520 -14.04 27.04 8.24
CA ARG A 520 -15.25 27.28 7.43
C ARG A 520 -16.56 27.00 8.17
N LEU A 521 -16.46 26.69 9.46
CA LEU A 521 -17.60 26.33 10.29
C LEU A 521 -18.39 25.19 9.65
N THR A 522 -17.84 24.05 9.25
CA THR A 522 -18.60 23.04 8.46
C THR A 522 -19.81 22.44 9.17
N GLY A 523 -20.73 21.84 8.40
CA GLY A 523 -21.92 21.14 8.93
C GLY A 523 -21.65 19.71 9.42
N TYR A 524 -20.39 19.31 9.44
CA TYR A 524 -19.93 17.97 9.79
C TYR A 524 -18.49 18.06 10.33
N TYR A 525 -18.12 17.06 11.13
CA TYR A 525 -16.78 16.78 11.59
C TYR A 525 -16.18 15.60 10.80
N TRP A 526 -14.89 15.69 10.46
CA TRP A 526 -14.15 14.58 9.86
C TRP A 526 -12.73 14.50 10.42
N GLY A 527 -12.46 13.45 11.18
CA GLY A 527 -11.13 13.06 11.63
C GLY A 527 -10.67 11.80 10.90
N ARG A 528 -9.40 11.74 10.48
CA ARG A 528 -8.79 10.54 9.90
C ARG A 528 -7.79 9.95 10.88
N ILE A 529 -7.90 8.66 11.16
CA ILE A 529 -7.00 7.89 12.00
C ILE A 529 -6.28 6.87 11.12
N TYR A 530 -4.96 6.86 11.15
CA TYR A 530 -4.13 5.95 10.35
C TYR A 530 -2.86 5.58 11.12
N PRO A 531 -2.21 4.43 10.84
CA PRO A 531 -1.00 4.03 11.56
C PRO A 531 0.11 5.05 11.31
N GLU A 532 0.84 5.41 12.36
CA GLU A 532 2.01 6.30 12.28
C GLU A 532 3.07 5.70 11.34
N GLU A 533 3.34 4.41 11.51
CA GLU A 533 4.27 3.64 10.71
C GLU A 533 3.49 2.78 9.70
N SER A 534 3.34 3.27 8.46
CA SER A 534 2.59 2.58 7.40
C SER A 534 3.26 2.75 6.04
N THR A 535 3.42 1.67 5.30
CA THR A 535 3.94 1.70 3.92
C THR A 535 2.99 2.44 2.97
N LEU A 536 1.69 2.41 3.27
CA LEU A 536 0.64 3.07 2.50
C LEU A 536 0.31 4.48 3.00
N GLY A 537 0.94 4.92 4.10
CA GLY A 537 0.71 6.22 4.73
C GLY A 537 -0.76 6.47 5.06
N GLN A 538 -1.24 7.67 4.77
CA GLN A 538 -2.62 8.13 5.08
C GLN A 538 -3.69 7.58 4.11
N THR A 539 -3.30 6.73 3.15
CA THR A 539 -4.13 6.36 2.00
C THR A 539 -5.31 5.48 2.42
N TYR A 540 -5.04 4.57 3.35
CA TYR A 540 -6.04 3.84 4.10
C TYR A 540 -6.14 4.45 5.50
N SER A 541 -7.36 4.80 5.91
CA SER A 541 -7.60 5.42 7.20
C SER A 541 -8.97 5.05 7.73
N VAL A 542 -9.08 4.90 9.04
CA VAL A 542 -10.35 4.90 9.74
C VAL A 542 -10.81 6.35 9.85
N SER A 543 -12.03 6.68 9.40
CA SER A 543 -12.57 8.03 9.56
C SER A 543 -13.63 8.09 10.65
N ILE A 544 -13.49 9.04 11.55
CA ILE A 544 -14.58 9.44 12.45
C ILE A 544 -15.29 10.59 11.76
N PHE A 545 -16.56 10.37 11.43
CA PHE A 545 -17.35 11.32 10.66
C PHE A 545 -18.65 11.60 11.39
N THR A 546 -18.78 12.80 11.96
CA THR A 546 -19.97 13.19 12.71
C THR A 546 -20.74 14.26 11.94
N ASP A 547 -21.96 13.95 11.52
CA ASP A 547 -22.89 14.93 10.93
C ASP A 547 -24.27 14.82 11.59
N SER A 548 -25.32 15.36 10.95
CA SER A 548 -26.68 15.23 11.45
C SER A 548 -27.26 13.80 11.41
N ILE A 549 -26.56 12.82 10.83
CA ILE A 549 -27.09 11.49 10.43
C ILE A 549 -26.13 10.32 10.75
N ASN A 550 -24.81 10.52 10.81
CA ASN A 550 -23.78 9.48 10.83
C ASN A 550 -22.66 9.79 11.81
N ILE A 551 -21.95 8.75 12.31
CA ILE A 551 -20.94 8.91 13.37
C ILE A 551 -19.57 8.25 13.05
N VAL A 552 -19.48 7.12 12.31
CA VAL A 552 -18.19 6.52 11.90
C VAL A 552 -18.23 5.94 10.48
N ARG A 553 -17.17 6.16 9.68
CA ARG A 553 -17.03 5.65 8.31
C ARG A 553 -15.58 5.26 8.01
N GLN A 554 -15.31 4.14 7.35
CA GLN A 554 -13.99 3.85 6.80
C GLN A 554 -13.90 4.39 5.37
N TYR A 555 -12.89 5.20 5.09
CA TYR A 555 -12.71 5.80 3.76
C TYR A 555 -11.45 5.27 3.11
N GLN A 556 -11.57 4.60 1.96
CA GLN A 556 -10.42 4.27 1.11
C GLN A 556 -10.27 5.34 0.03
N ARG A 557 -9.08 5.95 -0.05
CA ARG A 557 -8.78 6.93 -1.11
C ARG A 557 -8.15 6.22 -2.32
N ILE A 558 -8.89 5.25 -2.88
CA ILE A 558 -8.47 4.41 -4.03
C ILE A 558 -7.90 5.23 -5.19
N GLN A 559 -8.43 6.44 -5.42
CA GLN A 559 -7.93 7.39 -6.42
C GLN A 559 -6.42 7.68 -6.28
N ARG A 560 -5.92 7.88 -5.05
CA ARG A 560 -4.51 8.18 -4.80
C ARG A 560 -3.59 7.00 -5.11
N ILE A 561 -4.05 5.77 -4.83
CA ILE A 561 -3.34 4.52 -5.13
C ILE A 561 -3.19 4.33 -6.64
N LEU A 562 -4.28 4.59 -7.38
CA LEU A 562 -4.30 4.50 -8.83
C LEU A 562 -3.39 5.55 -9.49
N ASP A 563 -3.42 6.78 -8.98
CA ASP A 563 -2.60 7.89 -9.47
C ASP A 563 -1.10 7.70 -9.18
N GLU A 564 -0.74 7.08 -8.04
CA GLU A 564 0.65 7.01 -7.56
C GLU A 564 1.38 5.68 -7.87
N GLN A 565 0.66 4.56 -7.98
CA GLN A 565 1.26 3.21 -8.08
C GLN A 565 0.80 2.40 -9.29
N LYS A 566 -0.32 2.77 -9.96
CA LYS A 566 -0.95 1.92 -10.99
C LYS A 566 -1.18 0.46 -10.54
N SER A 567 -1.34 0.17 -9.24
CA SER A 567 -1.41 -1.21 -8.73
C SER A 567 -2.85 -1.69 -8.56
N LEU A 568 -3.44 -2.20 -9.65
CA LEU A 568 -4.75 -2.85 -9.62
C LEU A 568 -4.78 -4.04 -8.62
N GLY A 569 -3.66 -4.75 -8.51
CA GLY A 569 -3.51 -5.87 -7.59
C GLY A 569 -3.64 -5.49 -6.10
N LEU A 570 -3.29 -4.26 -5.69
CA LEU A 570 -3.53 -3.80 -4.32
C LEU A 570 -5.02 -3.55 -4.07
N ILE A 571 -5.74 -3.03 -5.06
CA ILE A 571 -7.17 -2.72 -4.95
C ILE A 571 -8.01 -4.01 -4.91
N GLU A 572 -7.66 -4.98 -5.75
CA GLU A 572 -8.27 -6.30 -5.75
C GLU A 572 -8.02 -7.02 -4.43
N ALA A 573 -6.76 -7.04 -3.97
CA ALA A 573 -6.42 -7.62 -2.67
C ALA A 573 -7.14 -6.91 -1.51
N SER A 574 -7.24 -5.59 -1.54
CA SER A 574 -7.99 -4.84 -0.52
C SER A 574 -9.46 -5.22 -0.48
N THR A 575 -10.07 -5.42 -1.66
CA THR A 575 -11.46 -5.87 -1.73
C THR A 575 -11.61 -7.28 -1.19
N GLN A 576 -10.71 -8.19 -1.55
CA GLN A 576 -10.73 -9.56 -1.05
C GLN A 576 -10.59 -9.58 0.47
N ILE A 577 -9.61 -8.86 1.02
CA ILE A 577 -9.41 -8.72 2.47
C ILE A 577 -10.67 -8.20 3.14
N CYS A 578 -11.31 -7.17 2.60
CA CYS A 578 -12.57 -6.65 3.13
C CYS A 578 -13.69 -7.70 3.09
N ALA A 579 -13.84 -8.44 1.99
CA ALA A 579 -14.88 -9.44 1.82
C ALA A 579 -14.69 -10.63 2.78
N ASP A 580 -13.45 -11.10 2.92
CA ASP A 580 -13.08 -12.17 3.86
C ASP A 580 -13.39 -11.75 5.30
N PHE A 581 -12.99 -10.52 5.70
CA PHE A 581 -13.26 -9.99 7.04
C PHE A 581 -14.76 -9.86 7.34
N LEU A 582 -15.57 -9.48 6.34
CA LEU A 582 -17.02 -9.42 6.52
C LEU A 582 -17.59 -10.82 6.74
N GLU A 583 -17.22 -11.80 5.91
CA GLU A 583 -17.74 -13.18 5.98
C GLU A 583 -17.36 -13.86 7.30
N GLU A 584 -16.09 -13.75 7.72
CA GLU A 584 -15.60 -14.30 9.00
C GLU A 584 -16.34 -13.74 10.21
N ASN A 585 -16.86 -12.51 10.12
CA ASN A 585 -17.54 -11.83 11.22
C ASN A 585 -19.04 -11.63 10.97
N ARG A 586 -19.64 -12.37 10.02
CA ARG A 586 -21.00 -12.14 9.53
C ARG A 586 -22.06 -12.13 10.64
N GLU A 587 -22.04 -13.13 11.52
CA GLU A 587 -23.03 -13.25 12.60
C GLU A 587 -22.92 -12.09 13.59
N ALA A 588 -21.71 -11.81 14.08
CA ALA A 588 -21.44 -10.70 14.99
C ALA A 588 -21.77 -9.33 14.39
N LEU A 589 -21.45 -9.11 13.11
CA LEU A 589 -21.72 -7.83 12.43
C LEU A 589 -23.19 -7.60 12.12
N SER A 590 -24.04 -8.65 12.15
CA SER A 590 -25.48 -8.53 11.90
C SER A 590 -26.22 -7.67 12.94
N GLU A 591 -25.66 -7.55 14.15
CA GLU A 591 -26.18 -6.68 15.19
C GLU A 591 -25.95 -5.19 14.89
N PHE A 592 -24.92 -4.90 14.10
CA PHE A 592 -24.49 -3.54 13.74
C PHE A 592 -25.10 -3.09 12.42
N GLU A 593 -25.19 -1.78 12.22
CA GLU A 593 -25.57 -1.22 10.93
C GLU A 593 -24.31 -1.01 10.08
N VAL A 594 -23.89 -2.07 9.39
CA VAL A 594 -22.76 -2.04 8.46
C VAL A 594 -23.25 -1.73 7.05
N TRP A 595 -22.61 -0.78 6.40
CA TRP A 595 -22.87 -0.38 5.03
C TRP A 595 -21.61 -0.62 4.19
N VAL A 596 -21.75 -1.38 3.11
CA VAL A 596 -20.71 -1.64 2.12
C VAL A 596 -20.92 -0.73 0.93
N THR A 597 -19.89 0.00 0.56
CA THR A 597 -19.91 0.93 -0.55
C THR A 597 -18.88 0.52 -1.59
N GLY A 598 -19.29 0.42 -2.85
CA GLY A 598 -18.40 -0.01 -3.92
C GLY A 598 -19.03 0.06 -5.30
N TRP A 599 -18.36 -0.55 -6.27
CA TRP A 599 -18.85 -0.64 -7.65
C TRP A 599 -18.50 -1.99 -8.27
N ASN A 600 -19.32 -2.42 -9.23
CA ASN A 600 -19.06 -3.64 -9.99
C ASN A 600 -17.94 -3.39 -11.02
N LYS A 601 -16.92 -4.24 -11.03
CA LYS A 601 -15.78 -4.22 -11.95
C LYS A 601 -16.22 -4.46 -13.39
N ASN A 602 -17.23 -5.28 -13.65
CA ASN A 602 -17.75 -5.55 -15.01
C ASN A 602 -18.53 -4.37 -15.60
N LEU A 603 -18.88 -3.37 -14.78
CA LEU A 603 -19.36 -2.10 -15.31
C LEU A 603 -18.24 -1.27 -15.93
N VAL A 604 -16.97 -1.63 -15.68
CA VAL A 604 -15.82 -1.25 -16.52
C VAL A 604 -15.87 -2.16 -17.75
N PRO A 605 -15.97 -1.62 -18.98
CA PRO A 605 -16.17 -2.42 -20.19
C PRO A 605 -15.10 -3.49 -20.34
N ASP A 606 -15.45 -4.59 -21.02
CA ASP A 606 -14.55 -5.72 -21.33
C ASP A 606 -13.14 -5.22 -21.55
N PHE A 607 -12.26 -5.71 -20.67
CA PHE A 607 -10.90 -5.27 -20.49
C PHE A 607 -10.14 -5.31 -21.82
N ARG A 608 -10.16 -4.19 -22.56
CA ARG A 608 -9.27 -4.00 -23.69
C ARG A 608 -7.89 -3.65 -23.14
N PRO A 609 -6.80 -4.14 -23.74
CA PRO A 609 -5.45 -3.73 -23.38
C PRO A 609 -5.27 -2.20 -23.37
N GLU A 610 -6.10 -1.48 -24.13
CA GLU A 610 -6.16 -0.01 -24.16
C GLU A 610 -6.53 0.63 -22.80
N TYR A 611 -7.22 -0.10 -21.91
CA TYR A 611 -7.69 0.37 -20.60
C TYR A 611 -6.67 0.15 -19.46
N ASP A 612 -5.73 -0.80 -19.62
CA ASP A 612 -4.57 -0.94 -18.72
C ASP A 612 -3.75 0.35 -18.65
N TYR A 613 -3.72 1.10 -19.75
CA TYR A 613 -2.87 2.27 -19.87
C TYR A 613 -3.36 3.48 -19.07
N PHE A 614 -4.65 3.53 -18.67
CA PHE A 614 -5.30 4.75 -18.16
C PHE A 614 -6.28 4.52 -16.99
N LEU A 615 -6.03 3.48 -16.18
CA LEU A 615 -6.87 3.07 -15.04
C LEU A 615 -7.45 4.23 -14.22
N HIS A 616 -6.64 5.24 -13.84
CA HIS A 616 -7.06 6.41 -13.05
C HIS A 616 -8.24 7.23 -13.61
N GLU A 617 -8.53 7.15 -14.91
CA GLU A 617 -9.62 7.90 -15.55
C GLU A 617 -10.88 7.06 -15.80
N LEU A 618 -10.77 5.73 -15.66
CA LEU A 618 -11.89 4.79 -15.77
C LEU A 618 -12.58 4.53 -14.43
N PHE A 619 -11.92 4.88 -13.32
CA PHE A 619 -12.53 4.83 -12.00
C PHE A 619 -13.21 6.17 -11.69
N PRO A 620 -14.46 6.14 -11.17
CA PRO A 620 -15.20 7.35 -10.89
C PRO A 620 -14.46 8.22 -9.87
N THR A 621 -14.01 9.40 -10.31
CA THR A 621 -13.28 10.36 -9.49
C THR A 621 -14.21 11.20 -8.63
N GLN A 622 -13.74 11.54 -7.42
CA GLN A 622 -14.39 12.56 -6.59
C GLN A 622 -14.02 13.94 -7.16
N GLY A 623 -14.98 14.65 -7.74
CA GLY A 623 -14.71 16.01 -8.24
C GLY A 623 -15.63 16.58 -9.31
N SER A 624 -16.68 15.89 -9.75
CA SER A 624 -17.67 16.55 -10.60
C SER A 624 -18.48 17.56 -9.78
N PRO A 625 -18.74 18.79 -10.27
CA PRO A 625 -19.56 19.80 -9.58
C PRO A 625 -21.00 19.34 -9.28
N ASN A 626 -21.40 18.13 -9.71
CA ASN A 626 -22.75 17.59 -9.66
C ASN A 626 -22.91 16.35 -8.74
N GLY A 627 -21.99 16.08 -7.80
CA GLY A 627 -22.21 15.12 -6.70
C GLY A 627 -21.51 13.77 -6.84
N ASP A 628 -21.43 13.03 -5.72
CA ASP A 628 -20.86 11.68 -5.56
C ASP A 628 -21.78 10.60 -6.18
N VAL A 629 -21.92 10.53 -7.51
CA VAL A 629 -22.99 9.73 -8.17
C VAL A 629 -22.61 8.28 -8.53
N TRP A 630 -21.45 7.77 -8.11
CA TRP A 630 -20.91 6.48 -8.58
C TRP A 630 -20.73 5.43 -7.48
N LYS A 631 -21.05 5.78 -6.24
CA LYS A 631 -20.95 4.92 -5.07
C LYS A 631 -22.32 4.30 -4.82
N ARG A 632 -22.41 2.97 -4.80
CA ARG A 632 -23.62 2.29 -4.31
C ARG A 632 -23.39 1.87 -2.88
N HIS A 633 -24.40 2.12 -2.06
CA HIS A 633 -24.44 1.70 -0.68
C HIS A 633 -25.32 0.47 -0.56
N TYR A 634 -24.80 -0.57 0.07
CA TYR A 634 -25.52 -1.78 0.41
C TYR A 634 -25.52 -1.90 1.92
N THR A 635 -26.67 -2.15 2.52
CA THR A 635 -26.69 -2.70 3.88
C THR A 635 -26.00 -4.06 3.88
N LEU A 636 -25.52 -4.52 5.04
CA LEU A 636 -24.81 -5.78 5.15
C LEU A 636 -25.60 -6.97 4.58
N ASN A 637 -26.92 -7.02 4.81
CA ASN A 637 -27.78 -8.09 4.28
C ASN A 637 -27.85 -8.04 2.75
N GLU A 638 -28.10 -6.86 2.16
CA GLU A 638 -28.13 -6.69 0.70
C GLU A 638 -26.79 -7.03 0.06
N TYR A 639 -25.69 -6.67 0.72
CA TYR A 639 -24.35 -7.04 0.28
C TYR A 639 -24.22 -8.56 0.18
N TYR A 640 -24.62 -9.32 1.21
CA TYR A 640 -24.55 -10.78 1.16
C TYR A 640 -25.47 -11.40 0.11
N ASP A 641 -26.68 -10.86 -0.03
CA ASP A 641 -27.69 -11.39 -0.95
C ASP A 641 -27.31 -11.18 -2.42
N SER A 642 -26.59 -10.10 -2.75
CA SER A 642 -26.42 -9.66 -4.14
C SER A 642 -24.99 -9.34 -4.60
N VAL A 643 -24.05 -9.05 -3.68
CA VAL A 643 -22.74 -8.48 -4.02
C VAL A 643 -21.55 -9.30 -3.51
N HIS A 644 -21.69 -9.99 -2.38
CA HIS A 644 -20.60 -10.67 -1.71
C HIS A 644 -19.87 -11.71 -2.59
N PRO A 645 -20.56 -12.59 -3.34
CA PRO A 645 -19.88 -13.50 -4.28
C PRO A 645 -19.08 -12.76 -5.35
N LEU A 646 -19.57 -11.61 -5.82
CA LEU A 646 -18.86 -10.79 -6.80
C LEU A 646 -17.62 -10.15 -6.19
N ALA A 647 -17.65 -9.77 -4.90
CA ALA A 647 -16.49 -9.23 -4.20
C ALA A 647 -15.40 -10.31 -4.01
N LEU A 648 -15.77 -11.55 -3.62
CA LEU A 648 -14.85 -12.69 -3.51
C LEU A 648 -14.24 -13.11 -4.86
N GLU A 649 -14.95 -12.88 -5.97
CA GLU A 649 -14.44 -13.14 -7.32
C GLU A 649 -13.63 -11.95 -7.89
N GLY A 650 -13.42 -10.88 -7.12
CA GLY A 650 -12.77 -9.65 -7.57
C GLY A 650 -13.55 -8.88 -8.65
N LYS A 651 -14.82 -9.22 -8.85
CA LYS A 651 -15.76 -8.59 -9.80
C LYS A 651 -16.50 -7.41 -9.20
N PHE A 652 -16.38 -7.15 -7.91
CA PHE A 652 -16.86 -5.95 -7.25
C PHE A 652 -15.71 -5.36 -6.44
N ILE A 653 -15.50 -4.04 -6.53
CA ILE A 653 -14.47 -3.33 -5.77
C ILE A 653 -15.12 -2.65 -4.57
N ILE A 654 -14.68 -3.02 -3.37
CA ILE A 654 -15.11 -2.39 -2.13
C ILE A 654 -14.28 -1.12 -1.95
N TYR A 655 -14.97 -0.01 -1.80
CA TYR A 655 -14.39 1.33 -1.72
C TYR A 655 -14.51 1.95 -0.33
N GLU A 656 -15.61 1.70 0.38
CA GLU A 656 -15.85 2.24 1.71
C GLU A 656 -16.69 1.24 2.49
N LEU A 657 -16.31 1.00 3.74
CA LEU A 657 -17.12 0.28 4.71
C LEU A 657 -17.52 1.29 5.78
N SER A 658 -18.72 1.24 6.30
CA SER A 658 -19.11 2.13 7.40
C SER A 658 -19.95 1.40 8.44
N VAL A 659 -19.71 1.74 9.71
CA VAL A 659 -20.51 1.27 10.83
C VAL A 659 -21.26 2.47 11.37
N LYS A 660 -22.59 2.47 11.25
CA LYS A 660 -23.42 3.56 11.75
C LYS A 660 -23.89 3.27 13.18
N GLY A 661 -23.44 4.08 14.13
CA GLY A 661 -23.92 4.05 15.52
C GLY A 661 -25.19 4.88 15.71
N GLY A 662 -26.10 4.42 16.57
CA GLY A 662 -27.18 5.24 17.13
C GLY A 662 -28.49 5.35 16.34
N ILE A 663 -28.72 4.50 15.35
CA ILE A 663 -29.96 4.51 14.56
C ILE A 663 -30.99 3.54 15.16
N ASP A 664 -32.18 4.06 15.52
CA ASP A 664 -33.28 3.21 15.99
C ASP A 664 -33.93 2.50 14.80
N LYS A 665 -33.66 1.19 14.68
CA LYS A 665 -34.19 0.31 13.64
C LYS A 665 -35.73 0.25 13.63
N SER A 666 -36.37 0.58 14.75
CA SER A 666 -37.82 0.58 14.93
C SER A 666 -38.52 1.90 14.57
N SER A 667 -37.74 2.97 14.35
CA SER A 667 -38.35 4.28 14.03
C SER A 667 -38.97 4.28 12.62
N ALA A 668 -40.18 4.83 12.50
CA ALA A 668 -40.90 4.92 11.22
C ALA A 668 -40.07 5.65 10.14
N ARG A 669 -39.20 6.58 10.55
CA ARG A 669 -38.30 7.30 9.63
C ARG A 669 -37.00 6.56 9.32
N TYR A 670 -36.56 5.59 10.12
CA TYR A 670 -35.52 4.64 9.70
C TYR A 670 -36.02 3.74 8.58
N GLN A 671 -37.28 3.28 8.70
CA GLN A 671 -37.95 2.56 7.62
C GLN A 671 -38.09 3.45 6.38
N ASP A 672 -38.37 4.76 6.53
CA ASP A 672 -38.29 5.72 5.42
C ASP A 672 -36.85 5.92 4.91
N LEU A 673 -35.82 5.89 5.76
CA LEU A 673 -34.42 6.06 5.38
C LEU A 673 -33.89 4.84 4.61
N ILE A 674 -34.28 3.63 5.00
CA ILE A 674 -34.11 2.41 4.20
C ILE A 674 -34.87 2.56 2.89
N THR A 675 -36.15 2.95 2.93
CA THR A 675 -36.97 3.10 1.72
C THR A 675 -36.45 4.18 0.76
N ASN A 676 -35.85 5.27 1.28
CA ASN A 676 -35.30 6.38 0.50
C ASN A 676 -33.85 6.14 0.06
N SER A 677 -33.04 5.41 0.84
CA SER A 677 -31.72 4.94 0.41
C SER A 677 -31.84 3.86 -0.68
N LEU A 678 -32.86 3.01 -0.60
CA LEU A 678 -33.33 2.12 -1.68
C LEU A 678 -33.88 2.88 -2.91
N GLN A 679 -34.21 4.17 -2.79
CA GLN A 679 -34.65 5.03 -3.90
C GLN A 679 -33.55 5.94 -4.45
N GLY A 680 -32.34 5.91 -3.86
CA GLY A 680 -31.16 6.60 -4.39
C GLY A 680 -31.24 8.13 -4.45
N ASP A 681 -32.20 8.77 -3.76
CA ASP A 681 -32.38 10.22 -3.87
C ASP A 681 -31.47 11.00 -2.91
N TYR A 682 -30.17 11.05 -3.27
CA TYR A 682 -29.22 12.01 -2.71
C TYR A 682 -29.14 13.30 -3.54
N SER A 683 -30.12 13.56 -4.40
CA SER A 683 -30.15 14.75 -5.24
C SER A 683 -31.02 15.86 -4.64
N SER A 684 -30.36 16.83 -4.01
CA SER A 684 -30.83 18.22 -3.86
C SER A 684 -32.08 18.55 -3.03
N GLU A 685 -32.91 17.61 -2.56
CA GLU A 685 -34.10 17.95 -1.74
C GLU A 685 -33.93 17.88 -0.22
N TRP A 686 -32.72 17.60 0.29
CA TRP A 686 -32.40 17.78 1.72
C TRP A 686 -32.10 19.24 2.11
N GLY A 687 -32.14 20.15 1.14
CA GLY A 687 -32.27 21.58 1.35
C GLY A 687 -33.74 21.99 1.25
N ALA A 688 -34.49 21.96 2.36
CA ALA A 688 -35.39 23.06 2.76
C ALA A 688 -36.43 22.69 3.83
N LYS A 689 -36.94 21.46 3.97
CA LYS A 689 -38.12 21.25 4.85
C LYS A 689 -38.16 19.88 5.54
N GLY A 690 -37.50 19.78 6.70
CA GLY A 690 -37.73 18.70 7.66
C GLY A 690 -36.68 18.64 8.76
N LEU A 691 -36.99 19.17 9.95
CA LEU A 691 -36.44 18.67 11.23
C LEU A 691 -37.63 18.09 12.02
N PRO A 692 -37.48 17.04 12.86
CA PRO A 692 -36.26 16.33 13.24
C PRO A 692 -36.29 14.82 12.92
N PHE A 693 -35.12 14.19 12.74
CA PHE A 693 -34.97 12.76 13.02
C PHE A 693 -35.17 12.55 14.53
N GLU A 694 -35.95 11.56 14.94
CA GLU A 694 -35.76 10.97 16.27
C GLU A 694 -34.51 10.10 16.17
N LEU A 695 -33.35 10.69 16.42
CA LEU A 695 -32.15 9.92 16.72
C LEU A 695 -32.47 9.04 17.93
N SER A 696 -32.10 7.76 17.88
CA SER A 696 -32.18 6.95 19.09
C SER A 696 -31.39 7.69 20.16
N GLN A 697 -32.02 7.95 21.32
CA GLN A 697 -31.40 8.63 22.44
C GLN A 697 -30.43 7.70 23.18
N ASN A 698 -29.71 6.84 22.45
CA ASN A 698 -28.86 5.80 23.01
C ASN A 698 -27.37 6.04 22.68
N PRO A 699 -26.71 6.99 23.38
CA PRO A 699 -25.27 7.19 23.27
C PRO A 699 -24.44 5.92 23.52
N GLU A 700 -24.93 4.97 24.31
CA GLU A 700 -24.23 3.69 24.55
C GLU A 700 -24.14 2.85 23.27
N GLY A 701 -25.19 2.84 22.44
CA GLY A 701 -25.16 2.17 21.13
C GLY A 701 -24.23 2.85 20.12
N ILE A 702 -24.00 4.16 20.26
CA ILE A 702 -23.03 4.91 19.45
C ILE A 702 -21.60 4.53 19.86
N ASP A 703 -21.32 4.54 21.15
CA ASP A 703 -20.00 4.16 21.69
C ASP A 703 -19.67 2.70 21.34
N ARG A 704 -20.63 1.78 21.49
CA ARG A 704 -20.51 0.37 21.09
C ARG A 704 -20.15 0.24 19.59
N GLY A 705 -20.89 0.94 18.72
CA GLY A 705 -20.64 0.92 17.27
C GLY A 705 -19.29 1.53 16.87
N ASN A 706 -18.85 2.60 17.56
CA ASN A 706 -17.57 3.24 17.29
C ASN A 706 -16.39 2.34 17.70
N ARG A 707 -16.49 1.67 18.86
CA ARG A 707 -15.49 0.70 19.33
C ARG A 707 -15.30 -0.44 18.33
N ILE A 708 -16.39 -1.11 17.96
CA ILE A 708 -16.35 -2.23 17.01
C ILE A 708 -15.90 -1.77 15.62
N GLY A 709 -16.43 -0.65 15.12
CA GLY A 709 -16.03 -0.10 13.82
C GLY A 709 -14.55 0.23 13.76
N ILE A 710 -13.99 0.88 14.77
CA ILE A 710 -12.56 1.22 14.82
C ILE A 710 -11.69 -0.04 14.80
N ARG A 711 -12.02 -1.07 15.59
CA ARG A 711 -11.27 -2.33 15.66
C ARG A 711 -11.39 -3.15 14.36
N LEU A 712 -12.57 -3.23 13.79
CA LEU A 712 -12.80 -3.88 12.49
C LEU A 712 -11.93 -3.24 11.40
N PHE A 713 -11.98 -1.91 11.31
CA PHE A 713 -11.29 -1.19 10.25
C PHE A 713 -9.79 -1.16 10.42
N SER A 714 -9.27 -1.15 11.66
CA SER A 714 -7.83 -1.28 11.89
C SER A 714 -7.30 -2.65 11.49
N GLY A 715 -8.03 -3.73 11.77
CA GLY A 715 -7.69 -5.09 11.33
C GLY A 715 -7.56 -5.19 9.80
N ILE A 716 -8.55 -4.65 9.08
CA ILE A 716 -8.53 -4.57 7.61
C ILE A 716 -7.33 -3.77 7.11
N ILE A 717 -7.08 -2.57 7.68
CA ILE A 717 -5.93 -1.72 7.29
C ILE A 717 -4.60 -2.46 7.53
N SER A 718 -4.50 -3.17 8.64
CA SER A 718 -3.31 -3.94 9.01
C SER A 718 -3.01 -5.03 7.98
N LYS A 719 -4.03 -5.78 7.52
CA LYS A 719 -3.88 -6.80 6.47
C LYS A 719 -3.53 -6.21 5.11
N ILE A 720 -4.11 -5.07 4.76
CA ILE A 720 -3.77 -4.38 3.50
C ILE A 720 -2.33 -3.88 3.53
N ASN A 721 -1.86 -3.37 4.67
CA ASN A 721 -0.46 -2.98 4.86
C ASN A 721 0.49 -4.19 4.77
N ASP A 722 0.13 -5.33 5.35
CA ASP A 722 0.92 -6.57 5.22
C ASP A 722 1.05 -7.00 3.77
N TYR A 723 -0.06 -7.01 3.04
CA TYR A 723 -0.06 -7.33 1.61
C TYR A 723 0.83 -6.35 0.84
N ALA A 724 0.77 -5.05 1.17
CA ALA A 724 1.65 -4.05 0.57
C ALA A 724 3.12 -4.33 0.88
N ILE A 725 3.46 -4.71 2.11
CA ILE A 725 4.84 -5.09 2.49
C ILE A 725 5.27 -6.36 1.75
N GLU A 726 4.41 -7.38 1.67
CA GLU A 726 4.63 -8.62 0.92
C GLU A 726 4.94 -8.35 -0.55
N LYS A 727 4.24 -7.39 -1.16
CA LYS A 727 4.42 -6.99 -2.57
C LYS A 727 5.43 -5.86 -2.77
N GLY A 728 6.05 -5.35 -1.70
CA GLY A 728 7.02 -4.27 -1.78
C GLY A 728 6.45 -2.91 -2.23
N ILE A 729 5.17 -2.65 -1.92
CA ILE A 729 4.43 -1.43 -2.27
C ILE A 729 4.61 -0.38 -1.18
N TYR A 730 5.19 0.78 -1.54
CA TYR A 730 5.42 1.91 -0.62
C TYR A 730 4.94 3.24 -1.23
N LEU A 731 3.96 3.90 -0.60
CA LEU A 731 3.40 5.19 -1.03
C LEU A 731 4.13 6.40 -0.41
N ALA A 732 4.71 6.24 0.78
CA ALA A 732 4.97 7.35 1.71
C ALA A 732 6.18 8.29 1.41
N GLN A 733 6.90 8.19 0.29
CA GLN A 733 8.13 9.00 0.11
C GLN A 733 8.27 9.83 -1.17
N ASN A 734 7.35 9.76 -2.15
CA ASN A 734 7.68 10.26 -3.51
C ASN A 734 6.74 11.31 -4.14
N GLU A 735 5.70 11.80 -3.44
CA GLU A 735 4.70 12.71 -4.05
C GLU A 735 5.24 14.08 -4.45
N GLY A 736 6.15 14.67 -3.67
CA GLY A 736 6.70 16.00 -3.95
C GLY A 736 7.71 16.01 -5.11
N LEU A 737 8.41 14.90 -5.33
CA LEU A 737 9.45 14.76 -6.35
C LEU A 737 8.87 14.26 -7.69
N LYS A 738 7.97 13.26 -7.68
CA LYS A 738 7.39 12.70 -8.92
C LYS A 738 6.49 13.68 -9.66
N ASN A 739 5.60 14.40 -8.96
CA ASN A 739 4.76 15.42 -9.62
C ASN A 739 5.58 16.59 -10.15
N LYS A 740 6.64 16.98 -9.44
CA LYS A 740 7.55 18.05 -9.91
C LYS A 740 8.37 17.60 -11.13
N LYS A 741 8.83 16.34 -11.18
CA LYS A 741 9.47 15.74 -12.36
C LYS A 741 8.51 15.68 -13.56
N TYR A 742 7.27 15.22 -13.38
CA TYR A 742 6.29 15.16 -14.46
C TYR A 742 6.00 16.55 -15.04
N GLU A 743 5.73 17.56 -14.20
CA GLU A 743 5.45 18.91 -14.69
C GLU A 743 6.65 19.55 -15.41
N LEU A 744 7.89 19.16 -15.06
CA LEU A 744 9.10 19.56 -15.77
C LEU A 744 9.26 18.83 -17.13
N ALA A 745 8.93 17.53 -17.19
CA ALA A 745 9.05 16.70 -18.41
C ALA A 745 7.87 16.87 -19.39
N LYS A 746 6.70 17.27 -18.89
CA LYS A 746 5.43 17.35 -19.62
C LYS A 746 5.53 18.02 -20.99
N PRO A 747 6.17 19.20 -21.15
CA PRO A 747 6.27 19.83 -22.48
C PRO A 747 6.97 18.93 -23.51
N SER A 748 8.06 18.28 -23.12
CA SER A 748 8.82 17.36 -23.98
C SER A 748 7.99 16.13 -24.36
N LEU A 749 7.30 15.53 -23.38
CA LEU A 749 6.43 14.37 -23.60
C LEU A 749 5.26 14.68 -24.54
N VAL A 750 4.64 15.85 -24.38
CA VAL A 750 3.57 16.33 -25.28
C VAL A 750 4.10 16.47 -26.71
N ASP A 751 5.30 17.01 -26.90
CA ASP A 751 5.89 17.17 -28.23
C ASP A 751 6.32 15.83 -28.86
N GLN A 752 6.79 14.87 -28.06
CA GLN A 752 7.05 13.50 -28.51
C GLN A 752 5.76 12.82 -28.99
N VAL A 753 4.67 12.91 -28.22
CA VAL A 753 3.38 12.33 -28.60
C VAL A 753 2.79 13.03 -29.82
N ARG A 754 2.96 14.36 -29.98
CA ARG A 754 2.60 15.06 -31.22
C ARG A 754 3.38 14.53 -32.42
N SER A 755 4.68 14.36 -32.27
CA SER A 755 5.56 13.87 -33.33
C SER A 755 5.20 12.44 -33.75
N GLU A 756 4.93 11.58 -32.77
CA GLU A 756 4.49 10.22 -33.01
C GLU A 756 3.10 10.17 -33.65
N THR A 757 2.17 11.02 -33.21
CA THR A 757 0.85 11.14 -33.85
C THR A 757 1.01 11.56 -35.32
N LEU A 758 1.85 12.55 -35.62
CA LEU A 758 2.15 12.97 -37.00
C LEU A 758 2.72 11.84 -37.86
N ARG A 759 3.60 11.00 -37.29
CA ARG A 759 4.18 9.83 -37.98
C ARG A 759 3.12 8.79 -38.34
N LEU A 760 2.11 8.66 -37.48
CA LEU A 760 1.05 7.65 -37.58
C LEU A 760 -0.16 8.11 -38.42
N ILE A 761 -0.19 9.37 -38.86
CA ILE A 761 -1.22 9.88 -39.76
C ILE A 761 -0.95 9.37 -41.20
N VAL A 762 -1.93 8.68 -41.75
CA VAL A 762 -1.99 8.27 -43.15
C VAL A 762 -3.28 8.81 -43.76
N ASN A 763 -3.18 9.67 -44.79
CA ASN A 763 -4.34 10.31 -45.45
C ASN A 763 -5.30 11.02 -44.45
N ASN A 764 -4.76 11.92 -43.62
CA ASN A 764 -5.50 12.61 -42.56
C ASN A 764 -6.20 11.69 -41.55
N THR A 765 -5.73 10.45 -41.44
CA THR A 765 -6.39 9.42 -40.65
C THR A 765 -5.35 8.67 -39.81
N VAL A 766 -5.63 8.42 -38.54
CA VAL A 766 -4.86 7.48 -37.71
C VAL A 766 -5.68 6.20 -37.66
N CYS A 767 -5.24 5.15 -38.35
CA CYS A 767 -5.99 3.89 -38.41
C CYS A 767 -5.91 3.12 -37.07
N ILE A 768 -6.75 2.11 -36.87
CA ILE A 768 -6.89 1.46 -35.55
C ILE A 768 -5.60 0.82 -35.02
N ASN A 769 -4.77 0.26 -35.91
CA ASN A 769 -3.49 -0.34 -35.52
C ASN A 769 -2.49 0.71 -35.08
N GLU A 770 -2.44 1.83 -35.80
CA GLU A 770 -1.62 3.00 -35.52
C GLU A 770 -2.09 3.71 -34.26
N TYR A 771 -3.41 3.77 -34.02
CA TYR A 771 -3.96 4.31 -32.78
C TYR A 771 -3.52 3.47 -31.57
N ASN A 772 -3.56 2.14 -31.69
CA ASN A 772 -3.08 1.24 -30.64
C ASN A 772 -1.56 1.37 -30.42
N GLN A 773 -0.77 1.64 -31.48
CA GLN A 773 0.64 1.97 -31.34
C GLN A 773 0.86 3.30 -30.62
N LEU A 774 0.05 4.31 -30.93
CA LEU A 774 0.09 5.61 -30.27
C LEU A 774 -0.20 5.50 -28.77
N LEU A 775 -1.21 4.71 -28.38
CA LEU A 775 -1.53 4.46 -26.96
C LEU A 775 -0.40 3.75 -26.22
N LYS A 776 0.22 2.74 -26.85
CA LYS A 776 1.42 2.07 -26.28
C LYS A 776 2.57 3.05 -26.09
N PHE A 777 2.81 3.93 -27.07
CA PHE A 777 3.83 4.95 -27.00
C PHE A 777 3.57 5.95 -25.86
N ILE A 778 2.33 6.42 -25.70
CA ILE A 778 1.90 7.31 -24.61
C ILE A 778 2.18 6.67 -23.24
N HIS A 779 1.89 5.37 -23.11
CA HIS A 779 2.13 4.63 -21.87
C HIS A 779 3.62 4.50 -21.55
N GLN A 780 4.44 4.08 -22.52
CA GLN A 780 5.89 3.96 -22.36
C GLN A 780 6.54 5.27 -21.94
N ASN A 781 5.97 6.40 -22.41
CA ASN A 781 6.46 7.74 -22.11
C ASN A 781 5.75 8.39 -20.90
N ASN A 782 4.88 7.67 -20.18
CA ASN A 782 4.17 8.12 -18.98
C ASN A 782 3.44 9.48 -19.13
N LEU A 783 2.92 9.82 -20.31
CA LEU A 783 2.11 11.02 -20.49
C LEU A 783 0.71 10.79 -19.88
N LYS A 784 0.21 11.76 -19.08
CA LYS A 784 -1.15 11.69 -18.52
C LYS A 784 -2.20 11.77 -19.63
N TYR A 785 -3.29 11.03 -19.52
CA TYR A 785 -4.25 10.89 -20.60
C TYR A 785 -5.06 12.16 -20.87
N MET A 786 -5.47 12.91 -19.84
CA MET A 786 -6.04 14.26 -20.05
C MET A 786 -5.12 15.21 -20.83
N ASP A 787 -3.80 15.02 -20.77
CA ASP A 787 -2.87 15.80 -21.58
C ASP A 787 -2.78 15.24 -23.02
N PHE A 788 -2.84 13.92 -23.21
CA PHE A 788 -3.01 13.31 -24.54
C PHE A 788 -4.32 13.71 -25.22
N LEU A 789 -5.45 13.76 -24.50
CA LEU A 789 -6.74 14.16 -25.08
C LEU A 789 -6.71 15.57 -25.65
N LYS A 790 -5.95 16.49 -25.03
CA LYS A 790 -5.73 17.83 -25.59
C LYS A 790 -4.96 17.76 -26.89
N VAL A 791 -3.90 16.95 -26.95
CA VAL A 791 -3.13 16.72 -28.18
C VAL A 791 -4.02 16.11 -29.27
N ARG A 792 -4.81 15.09 -28.94
CA ARG A 792 -5.77 14.47 -29.86
C ARG A 792 -6.78 15.51 -30.38
N GLN A 793 -7.36 16.31 -29.49
CA GLN A 793 -8.29 17.37 -29.85
C GLN A 793 -7.65 18.40 -30.80
N GLU A 794 -6.39 18.79 -30.55
CA GLU A 794 -5.64 19.69 -31.45
C GLU A 794 -5.54 19.12 -32.88
N PHE A 795 -5.36 17.81 -33.03
CA PHE A 795 -5.34 17.14 -34.34
C PHE A 795 -6.74 16.97 -34.96
N GLU A 796 -7.75 16.66 -34.16
CA GLU A 796 -9.14 16.59 -34.61
C GLU A 796 -9.64 17.96 -35.13
N GLU A 797 -9.26 19.05 -34.47
CA GLU A 797 -9.52 20.43 -34.92
C GLU A 797 -8.80 20.77 -36.24
N GLN A 798 -7.71 20.08 -36.56
CA GLN A 798 -7.00 20.17 -37.85
C GLN A 798 -7.57 19.24 -38.93
N GLY A 799 -8.67 18.54 -38.64
CA GLY A 799 -9.33 17.64 -39.59
C GLY A 799 -8.71 16.24 -39.66
N ILE A 800 -7.90 15.85 -38.69
CA ILE A 800 -7.41 14.47 -38.56
C ILE A 800 -8.49 13.60 -37.92
N VAL A 801 -8.73 12.44 -38.50
CA VAL A 801 -9.70 11.46 -38.00
C VAL A 801 -8.97 10.30 -37.35
N PHE A 802 -9.22 10.04 -36.07
CA PHE A 802 -8.74 8.84 -35.39
C PHE A 802 -9.76 7.73 -35.60
N LEU A 803 -9.38 6.62 -36.26
CA LEU A 803 -10.20 5.41 -36.43
C LEU A 803 -10.05 4.50 -35.21
N ASP A 804 -10.39 5.05 -34.05
CA ASP A 804 -10.42 4.37 -32.76
C ASP A 804 -11.64 3.45 -32.58
N GLY A 805 -12.50 3.33 -33.61
CA GLY A 805 -13.75 2.59 -33.55
C GLY A 805 -14.92 3.38 -32.98
N ALA A 806 -14.78 4.68 -32.72
CA ALA A 806 -15.87 5.52 -32.22
C ALA A 806 -17.04 5.66 -33.22
N TYR A 807 -18.24 5.87 -32.68
CA TYR A 807 -19.44 6.10 -33.49
C TYR A 807 -19.44 7.47 -34.18
N VAL A 808 -19.94 7.51 -35.41
CA VAL A 808 -20.04 8.73 -36.22
C VAL A 808 -21.42 9.38 -36.13
N ASN A 809 -21.47 10.71 -36.24
CA ASN A 809 -22.70 11.51 -36.27
C ASN A 809 -23.04 12.08 -37.66
N GLN A 810 -22.25 11.73 -38.69
CA GLN A 810 -22.43 12.16 -40.08
C GLN A 810 -22.22 10.99 -41.03
N LEU A 811 -23.11 10.84 -42.01
CA LEU A 811 -23.08 9.78 -43.03
C LEU A 811 -23.34 10.37 -44.42
N SER A 812 -22.88 9.68 -45.47
CA SER A 812 -23.13 10.10 -46.84
C SER A 812 -24.62 9.95 -47.21
N PRO A 813 -25.13 10.73 -48.18
CA PRO A 813 -26.52 10.64 -48.62
C PRO A 813 -26.96 9.23 -49.02
N GLU A 814 -26.08 8.46 -49.68
CA GLU A 814 -26.36 7.10 -50.16
C GLU A 814 -26.53 6.10 -49.01
N LYS A 815 -25.75 6.29 -47.92
CA LYS A 815 -25.88 5.48 -46.70
C LYS A 815 -27.20 5.77 -45.98
N ILE A 816 -27.58 7.05 -45.90
CA ILE A 816 -28.86 7.47 -45.32
C ILE A 816 -30.04 6.90 -46.14
N GLU A 817 -29.95 6.92 -47.46
CA GLU A 817 -30.98 6.33 -48.34
C GLU A 817 -31.13 4.82 -48.13
N SER A 818 -30.01 4.10 -48.06
CA SER A 818 -29.99 2.66 -47.78
C SER A 818 -30.65 2.34 -46.42
N MET A 819 -30.35 3.13 -45.39
CA MET A 819 -30.92 2.95 -44.05
C MET A 819 -32.40 3.32 -43.98
N ASN A 820 -32.86 4.30 -44.77
CA ASN A 820 -34.30 4.57 -44.89
C ASN A 820 -35.03 3.40 -45.53
N LEU A 821 -34.50 2.84 -46.62
CA LEU A 821 -35.10 1.69 -47.27
C LEU A 821 -35.27 0.51 -46.30
N VAL A 822 -34.22 0.19 -45.54
CA VAL A 822 -34.28 -0.90 -44.54
C VAL A 822 -35.30 -0.61 -43.45
N LEU A 823 -35.30 0.60 -42.86
CA LEU A 823 -36.24 0.95 -41.78
C LEU A 823 -37.68 1.00 -42.26
N ASP A 824 -37.93 1.49 -43.48
CA ASP A 824 -39.28 1.59 -44.05
C ASP A 824 -39.83 0.19 -44.35
N CYS A 825 -39.00 -0.71 -44.90
CA CYS A 825 -39.36 -2.11 -45.09
C CYS A 825 -39.59 -2.83 -43.74
N PHE A 826 -38.70 -2.64 -42.76
CA PHE A 826 -38.85 -3.19 -41.41
C PHE A 826 -40.16 -2.72 -40.75
N VAL A 827 -40.44 -1.43 -40.83
CA VAL A 827 -41.68 -0.82 -40.32
C VAL A 827 -42.92 -1.41 -40.99
N SER A 828 -42.89 -1.62 -42.30
CA SER A 828 -44.01 -2.22 -43.03
C SER A 828 -44.22 -3.69 -42.68
N GLN A 829 -43.16 -4.43 -42.37
CA GLN A 829 -43.22 -5.86 -42.08
C GLN A 829 -43.67 -6.16 -40.64
N TYR A 830 -43.35 -5.28 -39.68
CA TYR A 830 -43.61 -5.48 -38.25
C TYR A 830 -44.54 -4.39 -37.65
N GLU A 831 -45.42 -3.81 -38.46
CA GLU A 831 -46.28 -2.69 -38.06
C GLU A 831 -47.13 -3.01 -36.82
N ASP A 832 -47.61 -4.25 -36.71
CA ASP A 832 -48.42 -4.78 -35.61
C ASP A 832 -47.66 -4.85 -34.28
N LYS A 833 -46.32 -5.00 -34.32
CA LYS A 833 -45.45 -5.09 -33.14
C LYS A 833 -44.88 -3.73 -32.70
N LEU A 834 -44.99 -2.69 -33.52
CA LEU A 834 -44.43 -1.36 -33.28
C LEU A 834 -45.47 -0.34 -32.76
N ILE A 835 -46.31 -0.76 -31.81
CA ILE A 835 -47.35 0.09 -31.21
C ILE A 835 -46.70 1.26 -30.46
N GLY A 836 -47.18 2.50 -30.68
CA GLY A 836 -46.60 3.70 -30.06
C GLY A 836 -45.34 4.24 -30.75
N ARG A 837 -45.06 3.79 -31.99
CA ARG A 837 -43.95 4.29 -32.83
C ARG A 837 -44.04 5.79 -33.09
N SER A 838 -42.91 6.47 -32.98
CA SER A 838 -42.72 7.84 -33.42
C SER A 838 -41.51 7.94 -34.34
N ASP A 839 -41.78 8.21 -35.62
CA ASP A 839 -40.80 8.06 -36.69
C ASP A 839 -41.00 9.08 -37.82
N SER A 840 -39.90 9.63 -38.33
CA SER A 840 -39.82 10.48 -39.52
C SER A 840 -38.35 10.67 -39.94
N ASN A 841 -38.09 10.91 -41.23
CA ASN A 841 -36.72 11.14 -41.74
C ASN A 841 -35.99 12.27 -40.97
N LYS A 842 -36.70 13.35 -40.62
CA LYS A 842 -36.15 14.46 -39.83
C LYS A 842 -35.73 14.01 -38.42
N ARG A 843 -36.50 13.12 -37.79
CA ARG A 843 -36.23 12.61 -36.44
C ARG A 843 -35.06 11.62 -36.44
N ARG A 844 -35.01 10.70 -37.42
CA ARG A 844 -33.89 9.77 -37.63
C ARG A 844 -32.57 10.52 -37.81
N GLN A 845 -32.56 11.57 -38.63
CA GLN A 845 -31.38 12.44 -38.80
C GLN A 845 -31.02 13.22 -37.52
N GLY A 846 -32.01 13.69 -36.76
CA GLY A 846 -31.79 14.36 -35.49
C GLY A 846 -31.10 13.46 -34.45
N PHE A 847 -31.46 12.17 -34.40
CA PHE A 847 -30.79 11.18 -33.57
C PHE A 847 -29.35 10.93 -34.02
N LEU A 848 -29.09 10.86 -35.32
CA LEU A 848 -27.73 10.65 -35.83
C LEU A 848 -26.81 11.80 -35.43
N GLN A 849 -27.28 13.04 -35.52
CA GLN A 849 -26.49 14.22 -35.19
C GLN A 849 -26.21 14.36 -33.69
N LYS A 850 -27.21 14.07 -32.83
CA LYS A 850 -27.13 14.29 -31.38
C LYS A 850 -26.59 13.10 -30.60
N SER A 851 -26.89 11.90 -31.08
CA SER A 851 -26.77 10.65 -30.35
C SER A 851 -26.07 9.55 -31.18
N LYS A 852 -25.49 9.89 -32.34
CA LYS A 852 -24.65 8.97 -33.14
C LYS A 852 -25.34 7.64 -33.51
N HIS A 853 -26.68 7.63 -33.56
CA HIS A 853 -27.48 6.48 -34.01
C HIS A 853 -28.59 6.93 -34.94
N TYR A 854 -28.98 6.08 -35.89
CA TYR A 854 -30.06 6.33 -36.82
C TYR A 854 -31.16 5.30 -36.61
N SER A 855 -32.20 5.69 -35.89
CA SER A 855 -33.19 4.75 -35.38
C SER A 855 -34.61 5.30 -35.41
N ILE A 856 -35.56 4.38 -35.31
CA ILE A 856 -36.95 4.68 -34.98
C ILE A 856 -37.13 4.55 -33.47
N CYS A 857 -38.09 5.30 -32.91
CA CYS A 857 -38.41 5.27 -31.49
C CYS A 857 -39.80 4.64 -31.30
N VAL A 858 -39.92 3.70 -30.36
CA VAL A 858 -41.17 3.08 -29.92
C VAL A 858 -41.35 3.41 -28.45
N LYS A 859 -42.49 3.99 -28.07
CA LYS A 859 -42.80 4.30 -26.67
C LYS A 859 -43.68 3.22 -26.06
N GLY A 860 -43.32 2.71 -24.89
CA GLY A 860 -44.17 1.82 -24.10
C GLY A 860 -43.95 2.02 -22.61
N ASN A 861 -45.04 2.05 -21.81
CA ASN A 861 -45.06 2.00 -20.33
C ASN A 861 -43.80 2.56 -19.64
N ASP A 862 -43.55 3.87 -19.82
CA ASP A 862 -42.46 4.62 -19.18
C ASP A 862 -41.00 4.29 -19.59
N ILE A 863 -40.80 3.50 -20.66
CA ILE A 863 -39.51 3.25 -21.34
C ILE A 863 -39.60 3.66 -22.82
N SER A 864 -38.54 4.29 -23.34
CA SER A 864 -38.40 4.53 -24.77
C SER A 864 -37.47 3.48 -25.39
N THR A 865 -37.86 2.89 -26.51
CA THR A 865 -37.03 1.90 -27.20
C THR A 865 -36.65 2.40 -28.56
N LEU A 866 -35.36 2.26 -28.87
CA LEU A 866 -34.76 2.68 -30.12
C LEU A 866 -34.30 1.43 -30.85
N ILE A 867 -34.71 1.30 -32.11
CA ILE A 867 -34.21 0.24 -32.99
C ILE A 867 -33.72 0.86 -34.29
N GLY A 868 -32.49 0.52 -34.69
CA GLY A 868 -31.86 1.17 -35.83
C GLY A 868 -30.39 0.82 -35.97
N PHE A 869 -29.57 1.81 -36.30
CA PHE A 869 -28.17 1.58 -36.66
C PHE A 869 -27.18 2.49 -35.93
N ARG A 870 -25.99 1.95 -35.67
CA ARG A 870 -24.78 2.72 -35.40
C ARG A 870 -23.73 2.46 -36.47
N TRP A 871 -22.98 3.49 -36.79
CA TRP A 871 -21.83 3.43 -37.68
C TRP A 871 -20.59 3.82 -36.92
N THR A 872 -19.52 3.06 -37.07
CA THR A 872 -18.20 3.44 -36.57
C THR A 872 -17.45 4.24 -37.63
N ASN A 873 -16.44 4.98 -37.20
CA ASN A 873 -15.48 5.62 -38.10
C ASN A 873 -14.70 4.59 -38.94
N THR A 874 -14.61 3.32 -38.51
CA THR A 874 -14.06 2.18 -39.27
C THR A 874 -15.04 1.60 -40.31
N SER A 875 -16.18 2.25 -40.56
CA SER A 875 -17.23 1.80 -41.50
C SER A 875 -17.89 0.46 -41.14
N GLN A 876 -17.75 0.02 -39.89
CA GLN A 876 -18.57 -1.07 -39.37
C GLN A 876 -19.97 -0.55 -39.07
N VAL A 877 -20.97 -1.39 -39.30
CA VAL A 877 -22.36 -1.07 -39.07
C VAL A 877 -22.95 -2.08 -38.10
N TYR A 878 -23.67 -1.58 -37.11
CA TYR A 878 -24.35 -2.39 -36.11
C TYR A 878 -25.85 -2.10 -36.20
N ALA A 879 -26.67 -3.14 -36.15
CA ALA A 879 -28.05 -3.02 -35.73
C ALA A 879 -28.06 -2.86 -34.22
N ILE A 880 -28.85 -1.91 -33.73
CA ILE A 880 -28.98 -1.63 -32.30
C ILE A 880 -30.43 -1.83 -31.85
N LEU A 881 -30.58 -2.38 -30.65
CA LEU A 881 -31.79 -2.30 -29.85
C LEU A 881 -31.40 -1.66 -28.52
N GLN A 882 -31.83 -0.41 -28.32
CA GLN A 882 -31.50 0.37 -27.13
C GLN A 882 -32.77 0.67 -26.34
N PHE A 883 -32.75 0.38 -25.04
CA PHE A 883 -33.79 0.77 -24.11
C PHE A 883 -33.34 2.02 -23.37
N GLU A 884 -34.22 3.02 -23.27
CA GLU A 884 -34.01 4.30 -22.60
C GLU A 884 -35.02 4.44 -21.45
N GLY A 885 -34.53 4.40 -20.22
CA GLY A 885 -35.34 4.60 -19.01
C GLY A 885 -35.48 6.07 -18.63
N HIS A 886 -36.55 6.39 -17.88
CA HIS A 886 -36.83 7.74 -17.41
C HIS A 886 -36.30 7.96 -16.00
N TYR A 887 -35.66 9.11 -15.76
CA TYR A 887 -35.05 9.46 -14.47
C TYR A 887 -36.05 9.57 -13.29
N ASN A 888 -37.36 9.43 -13.54
CA ASN A 888 -38.41 9.49 -12.50
C ASN A 888 -38.72 8.10 -11.91
N HIS A 889 -38.16 7.02 -12.45
CA HIS A 889 -38.44 5.64 -12.02
C HIS A 889 -37.15 4.97 -11.52
N PHE A 890 -36.74 5.24 -10.28
CA PHE A 890 -35.44 4.82 -9.76
C PHE A 890 -35.20 3.30 -9.76
N ARG A 891 -36.23 2.49 -9.53
CA ARG A 891 -36.16 1.01 -9.62
C ARG A 891 -35.90 0.47 -11.03
N GLN A 892 -36.15 1.29 -12.05
CA GLN A 892 -35.93 0.90 -13.44
C GLN A 892 -34.43 0.81 -13.76
N ALA A 893 -33.58 1.60 -13.10
CA ALA A 893 -32.15 1.53 -13.33
C ALA A 893 -31.51 0.28 -12.69
N ASP A 894 -32.03 -0.21 -11.56
CA ASP A 894 -31.68 -1.54 -11.01
C ASP A 894 -32.15 -2.66 -11.94
N ALA A 895 -33.38 -2.61 -12.44
CA ALA A 895 -33.90 -3.60 -13.38
C ALA A 895 -33.07 -3.66 -14.68
N PHE A 896 -32.59 -2.52 -15.17
CA PHE A 896 -31.69 -2.47 -16.33
C PHE A 896 -30.29 -3.03 -16.01
N LEU A 897 -29.78 -2.85 -14.78
CA LEU A 897 -28.52 -3.46 -14.34
C LEU A 897 -28.66 -4.98 -14.22
N ASP A 898 -29.74 -5.46 -13.61
CA ASP A 898 -30.06 -6.89 -13.51
C ASP A 898 -30.18 -7.50 -14.90
N TRP A 899 -30.79 -6.79 -15.84
CA TRP A 899 -30.88 -7.23 -17.23
C TRP A 899 -29.51 -7.41 -17.87
N VAL A 900 -28.61 -6.44 -17.75
CA VAL A 900 -27.25 -6.54 -18.30
C VAL A 900 -26.46 -7.67 -17.62
N ASN A 901 -26.65 -7.86 -16.31
CA ASN A 901 -26.01 -8.97 -15.58
C ASN A 901 -26.52 -10.34 -16.05
N GLN A 902 -27.81 -10.45 -16.40
CA GLN A 902 -28.41 -11.69 -16.89
C GLN A 902 -28.18 -11.93 -18.40
N HIS A 903 -27.87 -10.87 -19.15
CA HIS A 903 -27.72 -10.90 -20.61
C HIS A 903 -26.36 -10.27 -21.00
N PRO A 904 -25.25 -11.03 -20.97
CA PRO A 904 -23.89 -10.52 -21.15
C PRO A 904 -23.61 -9.94 -22.55
N ASP A 905 -24.52 -10.12 -23.51
CA ASP A 905 -24.52 -9.53 -24.84
C ASP A 905 -25.13 -8.11 -24.90
N TRP A 906 -25.54 -7.56 -23.74
CA TRP A 906 -26.03 -6.19 -23.58
C TRP A 906 -25.01 -5.31 -22.87
N VAL A 907 -24.95 -4.03 -23.25
CA VAL A 907 -24.04 -3.06 -22.64
C VAL A 907 -24.78 -1.79 -22.22
N SER A 908 -24.35 -1.17 -21.12
CA SER A 908 -24.85 0.14 -20.71
C SER A 908 -24.17 1.24 -21.53
N VAL A 909 -24.96 2.12 -22.14
CA VAL A 909 -24.49 3.17 -23.06
C VAL A 909 -25.13 4.52 -22.76
N ASN A 910 -24.44 5.59 -23.14
CA ASN A 910 -25.02 6.92 -23.24
C ASN A 910 -25.88 6.99 -24.51
N PRO A 911 -26.75 8.00 -24.64
CA PRO A 911 -27.49 8.20 -25.90
C PRO A 911 -26.56 8.22 -27.12
N ASP A 912 -25.35 8.77 -26.99
CA ASP A 912 -24.36 8.83 -28.07
C ASP A 912 -23.62 7.50 -28.36
N GLY A 913 -23.96 6.43 -27.66
CA GLY A 913 -23.33 5.11 -27.80
C GLY A 913 -21.99 4.98 -27.09
N SER A 914 -21.43 6.07 -26.56
CA SER A 914 -20.29 5.93 -25.66
C SER A 914 -20.67 5.04 -24.49
N TYR A 915 -19.77 4.13 -24.11
CA TYR A 915 -20.00 3.25 -22.96
C TYR A 915 -20.38 4.10 -21.75
N ARG A 916 -21.49 3.75 -21.13
CA ARG A 916 -21.97 4.40 -19.93
C ARG A 916 -21.80 3.41 -18.82
N LEU A 917 -20.80 3.65 -18.01
CA LEU A 917 -20.46 2.81 -16.88
C LEU A 917 -21.64 2.71 -15.88
N HIS A 918 -22.56 3.70 -15.82
CA HIS A 918 -23.71 3.66 -14.90
C HIS A 918 -25.00 4.36 -15.37
N LEU A 919 -26.14 3.74 -15.08
CA LEU A 919 -27.49 4.23 -15.40
C LEU A 919 -28.04 5.31 -14.45
N HIS A 920 -27.32 5.67 -13.37
CA HIS A 920 -27.85 6.55 -12.30
C HIS A 920 -27.40 8.02 -12.33
N SER A 921 -26.82 8.51 -13.42
CA SER A 921 -26.23 9.85 -13.47
C SER A 921 -27.25 10.99 -13.68
N GLY A 922 -27.93 11.44 -12.62
CA GLY A 922 -28.76 12.66 -12.60
C GLY A 922 -29.97 12.66 -13.56
N ARG A 923 -30.52 13.84 -13.88
CA ARG A 923 -31.70 14.03 -14.76
C ARG A 923 -31.53 13.56 -16.23
N LYS A 924 -30.47 12.79 -16.57
CA LYS A 924 -30.20 12.31 -17.93
C LYS A 924 -30.75 10.90 -18.14
N VAL A 925 -31.52 10.73 -19.22
CA VAL A 925 -32.02 9.44 -19.76
C VAL A 925 -30.92 8.39 -19.72
N PHE A 926 -31.17 7.21 -19.14
CA PHE A 926 -30.22 6.09 -19.03
C PHE A 926 -30.57 4.96 -19.98
N SER A 927 -29.58 4.24 -20.51
CA SER A 927 -29.85 3.23 -21.53
C SER A 927 -28.94 2.02 -21.54
N ILE A 928 -29.52 0.89 -21.90
CA ILE A 928 -28.81 -0.35 -22.25
C ILE A 928 -29.04 -0.65 -23.72
N GLU A 929 -28.06 -1.21 -24.38
CA GLU A 929 -28.05 -1.44 -25.83
C GLU A 929 -27.52 -2.83 -26.14
N LYS A 930 -28.25 -3.57 -26.97
CA LYS A 930 -27.76 -4.76 -27.66
C LYS A 930 -27.32 -4.37 -29.06
N GLN A 931 -26.17 -4.89 -29.48
CA GLN A 931 -25.62 -4.66 -30.81
C GLN A 931 -25.47 -5.97 -31.57
N GLU A 932 -25.84 -5.96 -32.84
CA GLU A 932 -25.59 -7.05 -33.79
C GLU A 932 -24.83 -6.50 -34.99
N GLN A 933 -23.66 -7.07 -35.26
CA GLN A 933 -22.83 -6.61 -36.38
C GLN A 933 -23.50 -6.97 -37.72
N LEU A 934 -23.59 -5.99 -38.62
CA LEU A 934 -24.21 -6.14 -39.93
C LEU A 934 -23.18 -6.38 -41.05
N PRO A 935 -23.62 -6.89 -42.21
CA PRO A 935 -22.80 -6.95 -43.41
C PRO A 935 -22.27 -5.57 -43.81
N THR A 936 -21.05 -5.54 -44.36
CA THR A 936 -20.42 -4.32 -44.85
C THR A 936 -21.27 -3.67 -45.96
N TRP A 937 -21.49 -2.36 -45.87
CA TRP A 937 -22.18 -1.58 -46.90
C TRP A 937 -21.30 -1.44 -48.17
N PRO A 938 -21.87 -1.42 -49.41
CA PRO A 938 -23.28 -1.34 -49.80
C PRO A 938 -24.05 -2.67 -49.70
N TRP A 939 -25.32 -2.58 -49.32
CA TRP A 939 -26.19 -3.75 -49.12
C TRP A 939 -26.93 -4.16 -50.39
N SER A 940 -26.87 -5.44 -50.75
CA SER A 940 -27.73 -6.05 -51.78
C SER A 940 -29.17 -6.23 -51.27
N GLU A 941 -30.11 -6.53 -52.17
CA GLU A 941 -31.49 -6.87 -51.75
C GLU A 941 -31.52 -8.04 -50.78
N GLU A 942 -30.69 -9.07 -50.99
CA GLU A 942 -30.59 -10.22 -50.09
C GLU A 942 -30.07 -9.82 -48.70
N GLN A 943 -29.05 -8.95 -48.65
CA GLN A 943 -28.53 -8.41 -47.40
C GLN A 943 -29.54 -7.51 -46.69
N ILE A 944 -30.35 -6.74 -47.43
CA ILE A 944 -31.45 -5.95 -46.86
C ILE A 944 -32.46 -6.87 -46.17
N HIS A 945 -32.88 -7.96 -46.82
CA HIS A 945 -33.78 -8.94 -46.19
C HIS A 945 -33.16 -9.58 -44.95
N GLN A 946 -31.86 -9.91 -45.00
CA GLN A 946 -31.12 -10.43 -43.85
C GLN A 946 -31.08 -9.44 -42.68
N ILE A 947 -30.80 -8.15 -42.96
CA ILE A 947 -30.76 -7.10 -41.94
C ILE A 947 -32.16 -6.92 -41.30
N ILE A 948 -33.21 -6.91 -42.11
CA ILE A 948 -34.61 -6.84 -41.61
C ILE A 948 -34.92 -8.04 -40.71
N GLN A 949 -34.42 -9.23 -41.05
CA GLN A 949 -34.57 -10.41 -40.22
C GLN A 949 -33.82 -10.26 -38.89
N ILE A 950 -32.55 -9.83 -38.89
CA ILE A 950 -31.75 -9.58 -37.67
C ILE A 950 -32.49 -8.60 -36.75
N MET A 951 -32.97 -7.48 -37.29
CA MET A 951 -33.74 -6.50 -36.50
C MET A 951 -35.06 -7.09 -35.99
N GLY A 952 -35.71 -7.98 -36.77
CA GLY A 952 -36.93 -8.67 -36.37
C GLY A 952 -36.73 -9.66 -35.22
N GLU A 953 -35.58 -10.34 -35.20
CA GLU A 953 -35.16 -11.26 -34.13
C GLU A 953 -34.85 -10.54 -32.81
N MET A 954 -34.59 -9.23 -32.84
CA MET A 954 -34.44 -8.41 -31.63
C MET A 954 -35.80 -8.00 -31.00
N LEU A 955 -36.91 -8.01 -31.75
CA LEU A 955 -38.23 -7.58 -31.25
C LEU A 955 -38.80 -8.40 -30.07
N PRO A 956 -38.62 -9.74 -29.98
CA PRO A 956 -39.03 -10.50 -28.81
C PRO A 956 -38.36 -10.02 -27.51
N LEU A 957 -37.09 -9.59 -27.58
CA LEU A 957 -36.36 -9.05 -26.43
C LEU A 957 -37.00 -7.76 -25.91
N TRP A 958 -37.58 -6.95 -26.81
CA TRP A 958 -38.36 -5.77 -26.43
C TRP A 958 -39.63 -6.14 -25.65
N GLU A 959 -40.37 -7.17 -26.06
CA GLU A 959 -41.57 -7.60 -25.31
C GLU A 959 -41.22 -8.17 -23.94
N GLN A 960 -40.11 -8.92 -23.84
CA GLN A 960 -39.59 -9.39 -22.56
C GLN A 960 -39.18 -8.21 -21.66
N ALA A 961 -38.46 -7.23 -22.21
CA ALA A 961 -38.00 -6.05 -21.49
C ALA A 961 -39.15 -5.19 -20.96
N LYS A 962 -40.27 -5.05 -21.68
CA LYS A 962 -41.47 -4.36 -21.17
C LYS A 962 -42.01 -4.97 -19.88
N SER A 963 -41.86 -6.28 -19.69
CA SER A 963 -42.35 -6.97 -18.49
C SER A 963 -41.35 -6.95 -17.32
N GLN A 964 -40.05 -6.92 -17.63
CA GLN A 964 -38.97 -7.06 -16.64
C GLN A 964 -38.37 -5.72 -16.21
N LEU A 965 -38.41 -4.71 -17.08
CA LEU A 965 -37.82 -3.39 -16.85
C LEU A 965 -38.83 -2.33 -16.41
N VAL A 966 -40.14 -2.58 -16.58
CA VAL A 966 -41.21 -1.72 -16.09
C VAL A 966 -41.60 -2.20 -14.70
N THR A 967 -41.19 -1.45 -13.67
CA THR A 967 -41.60 -1.75 -12.29
C THR A 967 -42.89 -0.99 -11.98
N GLU A 968 -44.00 -1.71 -11.77
CA GLU A 968 -45.22 -1.05 -11.25
C GLU A 968 -44.90 -0.43 -9.88
N PRO A 969 -45.33 0.82 -9.60
CA PRO A 969 -45.30 1.33 -8.24
C PRO A 969 -46.16 0.39 -7.37
N PRO A 970 -45.79 0.13 -6.10
CA PRO A 970 -46.64 -0.68 -5.24
C PRO A 970 -48.01 -0.03 -5.21
N GLN A 971 -49.06 -0.78 -5.59
CA GLN A 971 -50.42 -0.34 -5.34
C GLN A 971 -50.53 -0.05 -3.85
N ALA A 972 -50.71 1.22 -3.50
CA ALA A 972 -51.21 1.58 -2.18
C ALA A 972 -52.49 0.75 -2.00
N ALA A 973 -52.52 -0.09 -0.97
CA ALA A 973 -53.70 -0.84 -0.60
C ALA A 973 -54.82 0.18 -0.33
N ASN A 974 -55.63 0.44 -1.35
CA ASN A 974 -56.93 1.05 -1.20
C ASN A 974 -57.81 -0.01 -0.56
N ASP A 975 -57.77 -0.09 0.77
CA ASP A 975 -58.89 -0.61 1.55
C ASP A 975 -60.04 0.40 1.42
N THR A 976 -60.72 0.36 0.28
CA THR A 976 -62.08 0.87 0.15
C THR A 976 -63.00 -0.03 0.95
N ASN A 977 -63.33 0.39 2.17
CA ASN A 977 -64.63 0.08 2.76
C ASN A 977 -65.70 0.92 2.04
N ASN A 978 -66.14 0.39 0.89
CA ASN A 978 -67.51 0.33 0.33
C ASN A 978 -67.49 0.19 -1.19
#